data_AF-A0A845X0E9-F1
#
_entry.id   AF-A0A845X0E9-F1
#
_cell.length_a   1.000
_cell.length_b   1.000
_cell.length_c   1.000
_cell.angle_alpha   90.00
_cell.angle_beta   90.00
_cell.angle_gamma   90.00
#
_symmetry.space_group_name_H-M   'P 1'
#
loop_
_entity.id
_entity.type
_entity.pdbx_description
1 polymer ?
#
loop_
_entity_poly.entity_id
_entity_poly.type
_entity_poly.pdbx_seq_one_letter_code
_entity_poly.pdbx_strand_id
1 'polypeptide(L)'
;MARSTITQWLGGFGIIALLNGTATPSLAQANLETGTILQLERQDSGEMGGELSMADPIDDNRHYDIFTLKGEVGAQYTFRVQSQDIDPVIIVIDSAGNTQAYDDSSPELTIGDEGDLVLREGPAYDLPNADASGRVIHPEAEQLEADVFVGLPGFGEYRVVITTFPPRQTGRYTLTWEPVTAANTISVVDDNPETNRIAWGGFLMAQADELRTAGLYGAALPLAEESLHITQGGRLARELGDNNPTFARHFTQLADIYSKLGRYEEAELLYEKSLHIWRTFFGAEQGDNISAAKVLAKQGALLFTLGKYDQAEQASQAALQIFKKLGEPQNGFAAAELSNLAAIYSAQGRHAEAEPLLQESLVLNQQLISGEHPRIAMTLSNLADVYAGQRQFSKAAPLYVEAIAMQRRLYRAEHPDIAQSLNKLARFHWQQNQIDAAIAQLTAALNIEESNLNRLLVLGSERQKRDYFETIAPSTDIALSLHLQAAPKNFDAARLAFTTVLRRKGRILDAVSDNIRAIQQDLNSESQVLLEQLRTTRRQIATLVFDPPSDPAPDYSTEISRLKGKADQLEAQLAQLHQTDANQTQSVTIAQVQAQIPEDAALIEYVLYRPFEPQSVINRWAEPRYAVYILTAQGESQWLDLGPASAIDRQIRRFNRRVQSTNDNPYRIFPIAQDLHQAVIAPVLTQLGGSVQHLLLSPDSRLNLVPFAALVDANEQYLIQNYQITYLTSGRDLLQDRSTTSQRENPLILADINYDEPGAGAASALISTNRRSGDALTRVAALANTAAEGQKIQQLFPAAMLLTQDDATENAIKQTPNPEILHIATHGFFLNIPQIAPTDLSRQFFSAQVQRERPAPSNRENPLLRSGLALAGFNQRRSGSEDGVLTALEVASLDLYGTKLTVLSACETGLGEIANGEGVYGLRRALVIAGSESQVMSLWQVDDAATQQLMVDYYTKLKAGIGRSEALRQVQLELIASENYRTPYYWAAFIPSGNWRSL
;
A
#
# COMPACT_ATOMS: atom_id res chain seq x y z
N MET A 1 -12.42 -14.17 -41.15
CA MET A 1 -13.70 -14.87 -41.31
C MET A 1 -14.09 -15.46 -39.97
N ALA A 2 -15.00 -14.83 -39.24
CA ALA A 2 -15.66 -15.36 -38.04
C ALA A 2 -16.88 -14.47 -37.73
N ARG A 3 -17.94 -14.64 -38.50
CA ARG A 3 -19.31 -14.27 -38.14
C ARG A 3 -20.00 -15.58 -37.82
N SER A 4 -20.32 -15.83 -36.56
CA SER A 4 -21.64 -16.34 -36.14
C SER A 4 -21.67 -16.69 -34.65
N THR A 5 -22.74 -16.22 -34.00
CA THR A 5 -23.34 -16.77 -32.76
C THR A 5 -22.69 -16.43 -31.42
N ILE A 6 -22.77 -15.15 -31.03
CA ILE A 6 -23.11 -14.76 -29.66
C ILE A 6 -24.25 -13.75 -29.77
N THR A 7 -25.48 -14.26 -29.83
CA THR A 7 -26.71 -13.51 -29.58
C THR A 7 -27.21 -14.03 -28.24
N GLN A 8 -27.59 -13.12 -27.32
CA GLN A 8 -28.13 -13.29 -25.94
C GLN A 8 -27.13 -12.82 -24.86
N TRP A 9 -27.26 -11.66 -24.20
CA TRP A 9 -28.33 -10.66 -24.12
C TRP A 9 -27.66 -9.26 -24.06
N LEU A 10 -27.96 -8.41 -25.04
CA LEU A 10 -27.52 -7.02 -25.05
C LEU A 10 -28.68 -6.15 -24.53
N GLY A 11 -28.42 -5.40 -23.46
CA GLY A 11 -29.17 -4.24 -22.96
C GLY A 11 -30.68 -4.20 -23.18
N GLY A 12 -31.45 -4.60 -22.16
CA GLY A 12 -32.83 -4.15 -22.01
C GLY A 12 -32.87 -2.93 -21.09
N PHE A 13 -33.50 -1.85 -21.53
CA PHE A 13 -33.85 -0.70 -20.68
C PHE A 13 -35.33 -0.79 -20.32
N GLY A 14 -35.77 -0.09 -19.27
CA GLY A 14 -37.18 0.01 -18.87
C GLY A 14 -37.53 1.46 -18.49
N ILE A 15 -38.55 2.02 -19.13
CA ILE A 15 -39.18 3.27 -18.72
C ILE A 15 -40.48 2.90 -18.01
N ILE A 16 -40.71 3.45 -16.81
CA ILE A 16 -41.92 3.26 -16.02
C ILE A 16 -42.86 4.44 -16.27
N ALA A 17 -44.04 4.15 -16.81
CA ALA A 17 -45.17 5.09 -16.83
C ALA A 17 -46.18 4.64 -15.79
N LEU A 18 -46.57 5.53 -14.86
CA LEU A 18 -47.60 5.29 -13.84
C LEU A 18 -48.93 5.89 -14.30
N LEU A 19 -49.97 5.05 -14.45
CA LEU A 19 -51.31 5.49 -14.85
C LEU A 19 -52.39 4.87 -13.96
N ASN A 20 -53.42 5.63 -13.57
CA ASN A 20 -54.52 5.07 -12.80
C ASN A 20 -55.51 4.31 -13.71
N GLY A 21 -55.68 3.00 -13.51
CA GLY A 21 -56.63 2.16 -14.26
C GLY A 21 -56.22 0.68 -14.29
N THR A 22 -56.96 -0.15 -15.04
CA THR A 22 -56.60 -1.53 -15.39
C THR A 22 -56.53 -1.66 -16.92
N ALA A 23 -55.46 -2.26 -17.46
CA ALA A 23 -55.23 -2.38 -18.91
C ALA A 23 -55.15 -3.81 -19.44
N THR A 24 -55.49 -3.97 -20.72
CA THR A 24 -55.10 -5.15 -21.53
C THR A 24 -54.03 -4.76 -22.55
N PRO A 25 -52.76 -5.16 -22.37
CA PRO A 25 -51.68 -4.80 -23.28
C PRO A 25 -51.69 -5.64 -24.56
N SER A 26 -51.35 -5.01 -25.68
CA SER A 26 -50.95 -5.65 -26.93
C SER A 26 -49.53 -5.20 -27.29
N LEU A 27 -48.85 -5.96 -28.15
CA LEU A 27 -47.42 -5.82 -28.47
C LEU A 27 -46.95 -4.41 -28.87
N ALA A 28 -47.83 -3.44 -29.18
CA ALA A 28 -47.44 -2.05 -29.42
C ALA A 28 -48.50 -0.99 -29.00
N GLN A 29 -49.55 -1.39 -28.29
CA GLN A 29 -50.59 -0.49 -27.78
C GLN A 29 -51.20 -1.06 -26.50
N ALA A 30 -51.36 -0.22 -25.47
CA ALA A 30 -52.13 -0.55 -24.27
C ALA A 30 -53.36 0.35 -24.17
N ASN A 31 -54.52 -0.26 -23.93
CA ASN A 31 -55.77 0.44 -23.68
C ASN A 31 -56.19 0.22 -22.23
N LEU A 32 -56.38 1.31 -21.49
CA LEU A 32 -56.81 1.31 -20.10
C LEU A 32 -58.34 1.41 -20.01
N GLU A 33 -58.93 0.82 -18.97
CA GLU A 33 -60.37 0.91 -18.67
C GLU A 33 -60.85 2.36 -18.49
N THR A 34 -59.95 3.29 -18.18
CA THR A 34 -60.21 4.74 -18.07
C THR A 34 -60.31 5.46 -19.41
N GLY A 35 -60.19 4.75 -20.55
CA GLY A 35 -60.25 5.34 -21.90
C GLY A 35 -58.92 5.93 -22.38
N THR A 36 -57.85 5.80 -21.58
CA THR A 36 -56.50 6.24 -21.92
C THR A 36 -55.82 5.25 -22.87
N ILE A 37 -55.21 5.77 -23.94
CA ILE A 37 -54.52 4.98 -24.97
C ILE A 37 -53.02 5.31 -24.96
N LEU A 38 -52.20 4.27 -24.84
CA LEU A 38 -50.74 4.32 -24.99
C LEU A 38 -50.30 3.69 -26.31
N GLN A 39 -49.60 4.45 -27.14
CA GLN A 39 -49.06 3.98 -28.43
C GLN A 39 -47.56 4.23 -28.56
N LEU A 40 -46.85 3.25 -29.12
CA LEU A 40 -45.42 3.28 -29.35
C LEU A 40 -45.08 3.15 -30.84
N GLU A 41 -44.37 4.14 -31.38
CA GLU A 41 -43.94 4.17 -32.77
C GLU A 41 -42.41 4.33 -32.86
N ARG A 42 -41.74 3.50 -33.66
CA ARG A 42 -40.32 3.63 -33.95
C ARG A 42 -40.13 4.59 -35.14
N GLN A 43 -39.36 5.66 -34.98
CA GLN A 43 -39.33 6.76 -35.97
C GLN A 43 -38.58 6.44 -37.27
N ASP A 44 -37.60 5.56 -37.24
CA ASP A 44 -36.78 5.19 -38.40
C ASP A 44 -37.49 4.23 -39.37
N SER A 45 -38.47 3.44 -38.90
CA SER A 45 -39.26 2.51 -39.73
C SER A 45 -40.73 2.92 -39.91
N GLY A 46 -41.28 3.75 -39.03
CA GLY A 46 -42.72 4.10 -39.03
C GLY A 46 -43.65 2.93 -38.68
N GLU A 47 -43.09 1.78 -38.28
CA GLU A 47 -43.85 0.62 -37.80
C GLU A 47 -44.02 0.69 -36.27
N MET A 48 -45.15 0.17 -35.78
CA MET A 48 -45.41 -0.05 -34.36
C MET A 48 -44.41 -1.09 -33.84
N GLY A 49 -43.37 -0.66 -33.11
CA GLY A 49 -42.22 -1.50 -32.78
C GLY A 49 -41.63 -1.22 -31.40
N GLY A 50 -41.56 -2.26 -30.56
CA GLY A 50 -41.06 -2.30 -29.18
C GLY A 50 -42.02 -3.10 -28.29
N GLU A 51 -41.53 -3.80 -27.25
CA GLU A 51 -42.39 -4.63 -26.39
C GLU A 51 -42.92 -3.80 -25.21
N LEU A 52 -44.24 -3.61 -25.15
CA LEU A 52 -44.95 -3.04 -24.00
C LEU A 52 -45.48 -4.19 -23.15
N SER A 53 -44.98 -4.30 -21.92
CA SER A 53 -45.43 -5.30 -20.94
C SER A 53 -45.85 -4.62 -19.64
N MET A 54 -46.95 -5.09 -19.02
CA MET A 54 -47.26 -4.71 -17.65
C MET A 54 -46.18 -5.29 -16.74
N ALA A 55 -45.59 -4.46 -15.89
CA ALA A 55 -44.74 -4.94 -14.81
C ALA A 55 -45.61 -5.44 -13.65
N ASP A 56 -45.06 -6.29 -12.79
CA ASP A 56 -45.74 -6.69 -11.56
C ASP A 56 -46.02 -5.44 -10.70
N PRO A 57 -47.26 -5.25 -10.20
CA PRO A 57 -47.60 -4.08 -9.40
C PRO A 57 -46.73 -4.04 -8.13
N ILE A 58 -46.24 -2.84 -7.81
CA ILE A 58 -45.32 -2.60 -6.69
C ILE A 58 -46.08 -2.58 -5.33
N ASP A 59 -47.42 -2.48 -5.33
CA ASP A 59 -48.29 -2.52 -4.15
C ASP A 59 -49.72 -2.95 -4.52
N ASP A 60 -50.42 -3.68 -3.64
CA ASP A 60 -51.81 -4.18 -3.83
C ASP A 60 -52.89 -3.17 -3.38
N ASN A 61 -52.51 -1.98 -2.86
CA ASN A 61 -53.45 -1.04 -2.23
C ASN A 61 -53.64 0.33 -2.93
N ARG A 62 -53.02 0.58 -4.09
CA ARG A 62 -53.33 1.75 -4.95
C ARG A 62 -53.32 1.38 -6.44
N HIS A 63 -54.28 1.89 -7.20
CA HIS A 63 -54.55 1.46 -8.58
C HIS A 63 -53.63 2.14 -9.62
N TYR A 64 -52.32 1.86 -9.64
CA TYR A 64 -51.42 2.33 -10.70
C TYR A 64 -50.95 1.17 -11.60
N ASP A 65 -51.18 1.27 -12.91
CA ASP A 65 -50.63 0.36 -13.92
C ASP A 65 -49.23 0.83 -14.32
N ILE A 66 -48.27 -0.10 -14.27
CA ILE A 66 -46.86 0.12 -14.65
C ILE A 66 -46.56 -0.56 -15.98
N PHE A 67 -46.01 0.20 -16.91
CA PHE A 67 -45.55 -0.33 -18.21
C PHE A 67 -44.04 -0.32 -18.29
N THR A 68 -43.44 -1.40 -18.81
CA THR A 68 -42.02 -1.47 -19.17
C THR A 68 -41.86 -1.53 -20.68
N LEU A 69 -40.93 -0.72 -21.19
CA LEU A 69 -40.60 -0.64 -22.60
C LEU A 69 -39.19 -1.17 -22.89
N LYS A 70 -39.07 -2.12 -23.83
CA LYS A 70 -37.77 -2.57 -24.38
C LYS A 70 -37.52 -2.01 -25.78
N GLY A 71 -36.36 -1.38 -25.99
CA GLY A 71 -35.93 -0.82 -27.29
C GLY A 71 -34.47 -1.14 -27.65
N GLU A 72 -34.10 -0.98 -28.92
CA GLU A 72 -32.75 -1.21 -29.45
C GLU A 72 -31.85 0.04 -29.33
N VAL A 73 -30.56 -0.16 -29.01
CA VAL A 73 -29.58 0.92 -28.89
C VAL A 73 -29.39 1.66 -30.22
N GLY A 74 -29.57 2.98 -30.23
CA GLY A 74 -29.42 3.85 -31.40
C GLY A 74 -30.71 4.06 -32.23
N ALA A 75 -31.85 3.50 -31.82
CA ALA A 75 -33.14 3.75 -32.43
C ALA A 75 -33.90 4.91 -31.74
N GLN A 76 -34.71 5.64 -32.52
CA GLN A 76 -35.58 6.70 -32.00
C GLN A 76 -37.00 6.18 -31.82
N TYR A 77 -37.59 6.44 -30.65
CA TYR A 77 -38.95 6.00 -30.31
C TYR A 77 -39.82 7.20 -29.96
N THR A 78 -41.07 7.17 -30.40
CA THR A 78 -42.09 8.15 -30.08
C THR A 78 -43.23 7.50 -29.33
N PHE A 79 -43.63 8.12 -28.24
CA PHE A 79 -44.73 7.69 -27.38
C PHE A 79 -45.85 8.69 -27.53
N ARG A 80 -47.06 8.18 -27.70
CA ARG A 80 -48.28 8.98 -27.62
C ARG A 80 -49.11 8.50 -26.45
N VAL A 81 -49.43 9.44 -25.58
CA VAL A 81 -50.36 9.25 -24.47
C VAL A 81 -51.60 10.08 -24.77
N GLN A 82 -52.73 9.42 -25.00
CA GLN A 82 -54.04 10.08 -25.10
C GLN A 82 -54.82 9.81 -23.83
N SER A 83 -55.00 10.83 -23.00
CA SER A 83 -55.69 10.79 -21.71
C SER A 83 -56.72 11.92 -21.66
N GLN A 84 -57.94 11.65 -21.20
CA GLN A 84 -58.98 12.69 -21.07
C GLN A 84 -58.93 13.44 -19.72
N ASP A 85 -58.33 12.85 -18.67
CA ASP A 85 -58.48 13.33 -17.28
C ASP A 85 -57.19 13.34 -16.41
N ILE A 86 -56.01 12.94 -16.91
CA ILE A 86 -54.79 12.76 -16.07
C ILE A 86 -53.50 13.17 -16.80
N ASP A 87 -52.57 13.84 -16.10
CA ASP A 87 -51.19 14.13 -16.53
C ASP A 87 -50.24 12.94 -16.20
N PRO A 88 -49.50 12.38 -17.19
CA PRO A 88 -48.65 11.20 -16.98
C PRO A 88 -47.28 11.55 -16.36
N VAL A 89 -46.83 10.78 -15.37
CA VAL A 89 -45.48 10.87 -14.78
C VAL A 89 -44.57 9.81 -15.40
N ILE A 90 -43.39 10.23 -15.88
CA ILE A 90 -42.39 9.35 -16.52
C ILE A 90 -41.18 9.19 -15.60
N ILE A 91 -40.83 7.94 -15.29
CA ILE A 91 -39.69 7.58 -14.42
C ILE A 91 -38.73 6.68 -15.21
N VAL A 92 -37.43 7.02 -15.20
CA VAL A 92 -36.38 6.24 -15.86
C VAL A 92 -35.57 5.49 -14.81
N ILE A 93 -35.39 4.18 -15.00
CA ILE A 93 -34.65 3.31 -14.08
C ILE A 93 -33.47 2.67 -14.83
N ASP A 94 -32.28 2.74 -14.25
CA ASP A 94 -31.09 2.07 -14.80
C ASP A 94 -31.02 0.58 -14.41
N SER A 95 -30.10 -0.17 -15.03
CA SER A 95 -29.92 -1.60 -14.78
C SER A 95 -29.36 -1.95 -13.39
N ALA A 96 -29.02 -0.95 -12.57
CA ALA A 96 -28.59 -1.08 -11.18
C ALA A 96 -29.70 -0.70 -10.17
N GLY A 97 -30.88 -0.29 -10.66
CA GLY A 97 -32.06 0.02 -9.85
C GLY A 97 -32.14 1.46 -9.34
N ASN A 98 -31.38 2.41 -9.89
CA ASN A 98 -31.46 3.82 -9.48
C ASN A 98 -32.61 4.54 -10.21
N THR A 99 -33.36 5.38 -9.50
CA THR A 99 -34.54 6.11 -10.00
C THR A 99 -34.27 7.62 -10.07
N GLN A 100 -34.71 8.28 -11.16
CA GLN A 100 -34.91 9.73 -11.22
C GLN A 100 -36.32 10.05 -11.75
N ALA A 101 -37.03 10.99 -11.12
CA ALA A 101 -38.38 11.43 -11.48
C ALA A 101 -38.37 12.91 -11.90
N TYR A 102 -39.17 13.26 -12.92
CA TYR A 102 -39.34 14.64 -13.41
C TYR A 102 -40.82 14.98 -13.68
N ASP A 103 -41.37 15.99 -12.98
CA ASP A 103 -42.52 16.82 -13.40
C ASP A 103 -42.58 18.15 -12.59
N ASP A 104 -43.19 19.19 -13.17
CA ASP A 104 -43.09 20.64 -12.93
C ASP A 104 -44.01 21.19 -11.80
N SER A 105 -44.62 20.32 -10.99
CA SER A 105 -45.32 20.72 -9.75
C SER A 105 -45.31 19.61 -8.71
N SER A 106 -44.36 19.68 -7.79
CA SER A 106 -43.92 18.58 -6.94
C SER A 106 -44.99 17.94 -6.03
N PRO A 107 -44.91 16.61 -5.86
CA PRO A 107 -44.94 15.97 -4.55
C PRO A 107 -43.55 15.41 -4.21
N GLU A 108 -43.06 15.62 -2.98
CA GLU A 108 -41.80 15.01 -2.52
C GLU A 108 -41.94 13.48 -2.46
N LEU A 109 -41.06 12.78 -3.17
CA LEU A 109 -40.88 11.32 -3.08
C LEU A 109 -39.94 11.01 -1.92
N THR A 110 -40.49 10.46 -0.85
CA THR A 110 -39.71 9.89 0.25
C THR A 110 -39.80 8.37 0.25
N ILE A 111 -38.67 7.71 0.48
CA ILE A 111 -38.61 6.26 0.68
C ILE A 111 -39.16 5.96 2.08
N GLY A 112 -40.25 5.21 2.14
CA GLY A 112 -40.87 4.75 3.39
C GLY A 112 -40.08 3.61 4.04
N ASP A 113 -40.40 3.32 5.30
CA ASP A 113 -39.62 2.45 6.19
C ASP A 113 -39.44 0.98 5.76
N GLU A 114 -40.11 0.54 4.68
CA GLU A 114 -39.96 -0.79 4.07
C GLU A 114 -39.33 -0.78 2.66
N GLY A 115 -38.99 0.40 2.13
CA GLY A 115 -38.39 0.55 0.79
C GLY A 115 -39.34 1.04 -0.31
N ASP A 116 -40.61 1.35 0.03
CA ASP A 116 -41.60 1.82 -0.94
C ASP A 116 -41.51 3.34 -1.21
N LEU A 117 -41.91 3.76 -2.41
CA LEU A 117 -42.00 5.17 -2.80
C LEU A 117 -43.36 5.75 -2.37
N VAL A 118 -43.38 6.65 -1.38
CA VAL A 118 -44.63 7.29 -0.90
C VAL A 118 -44.75 8.71 -1.44
N LEU A 119 -45.81 8.96 -2.22
CA LEU A 119 -46.24 10.29 -2.68
C LEU A 119 -46.97 11.03 -1.54
N ARG A 120 -46.46 12.20 -1.14
CA ARG A 120 -47.09 13.07 -0.14
C ARG A 120 -47.62 14.36 -0.80
N GLU A 121 -48.93 14.60 -0.73
CA GLU A 121 -49.55 15.85 -1.23
C GLU A 121 -49.09 17.06 -0.40
N GLY A 122 -48.56 18.09 -1.07
CA GLY A 122 -48.21 19.38 -0.47
C GLY A 122 -49.44 20.29 -0.24
N PRO A 123 -49.34 21.34 0.59
CA PRO A 123 -50.48 22.20 0.89
C PRO A 123 -50.84 23.10 -0.30
N ALA A 124 -52.13 23.19 -0.60
CA ALA A 124 -52.68 24.04 -1.67
C ALA A 124 -52.35 25.53 -1.42
N TYR A 125 -51.74 26.18 -2.42
CA TYR A 125 -51.58 27.64 -2.46
C TYR A 125 -52.71 28.26 -3.29
N ASP A 126 -53.46 29.20 -2.69
CA ASP A 126 -54.40 30.07 -3.38
C ASP A 126 -53.65 31.04 -4.33
N LEU A 127 -54.02 31.06 -5.61
CA LEU A 127 -53.49 32.00 -6.61
C LEU A 127 -54.36 33.26 -6.69
N PRO A 128 -53.81 34.49 -6.54
CA PRO A 128 -54.53 35.71 -6.85
C PRO A 128 -54.20 36.18 -8.28
N ASN A 129 -55.24 36.38 -9.10
CA ASN A 129 -55.45 37.53 -10.01
C ASN A 129 -56.37 37.15 -11.19
N ALA A 130 -57.67 37.42 -11.03
CA ALA A 130 -58.60 37.63 -12.13
C ALA A 130 -58.84 39.13 -12.28
N ASP A 131 -58.88 39.66 -13.51
CA ASP A 131 -59.39 41.02 -13.72
C ASP A 131 -60.93 41.05 -13.68
N ALA A 132 -61.49 42.25 -13.61
CA ALA A 132 -62.92 42.52 -13.38
C ALA A 132 -63.88 42.03 -14.49
N SER A 133 -63.43 41.22 -15.45
CA SER A 133 -64.26 40.58 -16.48
C SER A 133 -64.25 39.05 -16.46
N GLY A 134 -63.47 38.40 -15.59
CA GLY A 134 -63.49 36.94 -15.41
C GLY A 134 -62.92 36.12 -16.57
N ARG A 135 -62.08 36.70 -17.43
CA ARG A 135 -61.29 35.96 -18.42
C ARG A 135 -59.86 35.78 -17.95
N VAL A 136 -59.43 34.51 -17.84
CA VAL A 136 -58.02 34.14 -17.71
C VAL A 136 -57.33 34.32 -19.06
N ILE A 137 -56.22 35.08 -19.10
CA ILE A 137 -55.32 35.18 -20.25
C ILE A 137 -54.28 34.05 -20.10
N HIS A 138 -54.17 33.17 -21.10
CA HIS A 138 -53.16 32.11 -21.16
C HIS A 138 -51.93 32.56 -21.97
N PRO A 139 -50.68 32.35 -21.49
CA PRO A 139 -49.49 32.42 -22.34
C PRO A 139 -49.33 31.14 -23.18
N GLU A 140 -48.63 31.29 -24.30
CA GLU A 140 -48.48 30.35 -25.41
C GLU A 140 -47.64 29.09 -25.07
N ALA A 141 -47.81 28.03 -25.87
CA ALA A 141 -47.19 26.72 -25.70
C ALA A 141 -45.66 26.76 -25.87
N GLU A 142 -44.92 26.51 -24.79
CA GLU A 142 -43.48 26.25 -24.83
C GLU A 142 -43.20 24.75 -25.04
N GLN A 143 -42.28 24.45 -25.96
CA GLN A 143 -41.68 23.13 -26.13
C GLN A 143 -40.64 22.96 -25.02
N LEU A 144 -40.82 21.97 -24.14
CA LEU A 144 -39.87 21.66 -23.08
C LEU A 144 -39.01 20.47 -23.53
N GLU A 145 -37.69 20.68 -23.54
CA GLU A 145 -36.68 19.64 -23.80
C GLU A 145 -35.90 19.38 -22.52
N ALA A 146 -35.82 18.12 -22.10
CA ALA A 146 -35.01 17.66 -20.98
C ALA A 146 -33.94 16.69 -21.47
N ASP A 147 -32.68 16.94 -21.08
CA ASP A 147 -31.55 16.07 -21.35
C ASP A 147 -31.26 15.17 -20.15
N VAL A 148 -31.33 13.86 -20.35
CA VAL A 148 -31.02 12.86 -19.33
C VAL A 148 -29.81 12.05 -19.77
N PHE A 149 -28.76 12.03 -18.95
CA PHE A 149 -27.54 11.27 -19.23
C PHE A 149 -27.53 9.96 -18.44
N VAL A 150 -27.42 8.83 -19.15
CA VAL A 150 -27.45 7.49 -18.55
C VAL A 150 -26.11 6.80 -18.80
N GLY A 151 -25.44 6.40 -17.72
CA GLY A 151 -24.18 5.67 -17.76
C GLY A 151 -24.39 4.16 -17.86
N LEU A 152 -23.82 3.52 -18.88
CA LEU A 152 -23.99 2.08 -19.12
C LEU A 152 -22.68 1.29 -18.97
N PRO A 153 -22.66 0.19 -18.19
CA PRO A 153 -21.47 -0.66 -18.06
C PRO A 153 -21.02 -1.21 -19.42
N GLY A 154 -19.80 -0.83 -19.84
CA GLY A 154 -19.18 -1.29 -21.09
C GLY A 154 -19.52 -0.50 -22.36
N PHE A 155 -20.40 0.52 -22.28
CA PHE A 155 -20.87 1.25 -23.47
C PHE A 155 -20.76 2.79 -23.40
N GLY A 156 -20.39 3.36 -22.26
CA GLY A 156 -20.22 4.81 -22.08
C GLY A 156 -21.49 5.56 -21.69
N GLU A 157 -21.43 6.88 -21.71
CA GLU A 157 -22.56 7.79 -21.40
C GLU A 157 -23.45 7.97 -22.63
N TYR A 158 -24.76 7.94 -22.43
CA TYR A 158 -25.75 8.20 -23.48
C TYR A 158 -26.62 9.38 -23.11
N ARG A 159 -26.81 10.31 -24.06
CA ARG A 159 -27.75 11.43 -23.92
C ARG A 159 -29.13 10.97 -24.39
N VAL A 160 -30.13 11.24 -23.55
CA VAL A 160 -31.54 10.95 -23.80
C VAL A 160 -32.29 12.28 -23.81
N VAL A 161 -32.73 12.71 -24.99
CA VAL A 161 -33.51 13.95 -25.14
C VAL A 161 -34.99 13.61 -25.05
N ILE A 162 -35.70 14.22 -24.09
CA ILE A 162 -37.16 14.11 -23.93
C ILE A 162 -37.78 15.43 -24.38
N THR A 163 -38.45 15.42 -25.52
CA THR A 163 -39.19 16.59 -26.01
C THR A 163 -40.67 16.43 -25.72
N THR A 164 -41.28 17.41 -25.05
CA THR A 164 -42.72 17.47 -24.80
C THR A 164 -43.38 18.58 -25.63
N PHE A 165 -44.61 18.33 -26.09
CA PHE A 165 -45.45 19.32 -26.76
C PHE A 165 -46.80 19.38 -26.05
N PRO A 166 -47.17 20.48 -25.37
CA PRO A 166 -48.54 20.62 -24.90
C PRO A 166 -49.43 20.98 -26.10
N PRO A 167 -50.58 20.30 -26.27
CA PRO A 167 -51.72 20.74 -25.49
C PRO A 167 -52.59 19.62 -24.89
N ARG A 168 -53.25 20.01 -23.79
CA ARG A 168 -54.32 19.34 -23.06
C ARG A 168 -55.05 18.27 -23.90
N GLN A 169 -54.86 17.00 -23.52
CA GLN A 169 -55.50 15.76 -24.00
C GLN A 169 -54.67 14.82 -24.91
N THR A 170 -53.54 15.23 -25.47
CA THR A 170 -52.63 14.29 -26.17
C THR A 170 -51.17 14.74 -26.09
N GLY A 171 -50.35 14.06 -25.29
CA GLY A 171 -48.91 14.31 -25.18
C GLY A 171 -48.13 13.44 -26.18
N ARG A 172 -47.21 14.05 -26.94
CA ARG A 172 -46.23 13.34 -27.78
C ARG A 172 -44.85 13.50 -27.16
N TYR A 173 -44.22 12.37 -26.81
CA TYR A 173 -42.88 12.31 -26.24
C TYR A 173 -41.96 11.64 -27.24
N THR A 174 -40.85 12.28 -27.57
CA THR A 174 -39.82 11.68 -28.45
C THR A 174 -38.59 11.40 -27.60
N LEU A 175 -38.07 10.18 -27.70
CA LEU A 175 -36.86 9.71 -27.02
C LEU A 175 -35.78 9.41 -28.05
N THR A 176 -34.65 10.10 -27.90
CA THR A 176 -33.48 9.98 -28.79
C THR A 176 -32.26 9.55 -27.99
N TRP A 177 -31.57 8.49 -28.42
CA TRP A 177 -30.39 7.95 -27.73
C TRP A 177 -29.11 8.25 -28.53
N GLU A 178 -28.20 9.04 -27.95
CA GLU A 178 -26.94 9.42 -28.60
C GLU A 178 -25.70 9.05 -27.74
N PRO A 179 -24.67 8.40 -28.30
CA PRO A 179 -23.43 8.09 -27.56
C PRO A 179 -22.56 9.33 -27.38
N VAL A 180 -22.11 9.60 -26.15
CA VAL A 180 -21.16 10.68 -25.84
C VAL A 180 -19.74 10.20 -26.15
N THR A 181 -19.09 10.81 -27.14
CA THR A 181 -17.71 10.41 -27.54
C THR A 181 -16.65 11.10 -26.68
N ALA A 182 -15.61 10.34 -26.30
CA ALA A 182 -14.63 10.63 -25.25
C ALA A 182 -13.64 11.79 -25.51
N ALA A 183 -14.01 12.81 -26.28
CA ALA A 183 -13.17 13.98 -26.51
C ALA A 183 -14.00 15.26 -26.32
N ASN A 184 -13.71 15.95 -25.21
CA ASN A 184 -14.18 17.26 -24.78
C ASN A 184 -15.53 17.34 -24.04
N THR A 185 -15.47 18.09 -22.94
CA THR A 185 -16.56 18.73 -22.18
C THR A 185 -17.47 17.82 -21.36
N ILE A 186 -17.19 17.75 -20.05
CA ILE A 186 -18.25 17.82 -19.04
C ILE A 186 -18.93 19.16 -19.30
N SER A 187 -20.02 19.12 -20.05
CA SER A 187 -20.93 20.26 -20.16
C SER A 187 -21.51 20.47 -18.76
N VAL A 188 -21.41 21.69 -18.25
CA VAL A 188 -22.06 22.17 -17.03
C VAL A 188 -23.47 21.57 -16.96
N VAL A 189 -23.71 20.67 -15.99
CA VAL A 189 -24.98 19.90 -15.86
C VAL A 189 -26.13 20.82 -15.44
N ASP A 190 -25.79 21.97 -14.86
CA ASP A 190 -26.67 23.09 -14.50
C ASP A 190 -25.78 24.28 -14.07
N ASP A 191 -26.29 25.53 -14.14
CA ASP A 191 -25.61 26.74 -13.61
C ASP A 191 -25.38 26.67 -12.09
N ASN A 192 -25.86 25.59 -11.44
CA ASN A 192 -25.64 25.28 -10.05
C ASN A 192 -24.32 24.50 -9.82
N PRO A 193 -23.28 25.14 -9.23
CA PRO A 193 -21.98 24.51 -8.98
C PRO A 193 -22.03 23.32 -8.02
N GLU A 194 -23.08 23.20 -7.20
CA GLU A 194 -23.21 22.14 -6.18
C GLU A 194 -23.68 20.81 -6.80
N THR A 195 -24.62 20.86 -7.74
CA THR A 195 -25.09 19.66 -8.47
C THR A 195 -23.95 19.01 -9.24
N ASN A 196 -23.12 19.86 -9.88
CA ASN A 196 -21.91 19.42 -10.58
C ASN A 196 -20.88 18.75 -9.64
N ARG A 197 -20.73 19.22 -8.40
CA ARG A 197 -19.81 18.60 -7.41
C ARG A 197 -20.28 17.23 -6.95
N ILE A 198 -21.57 17.06 -6.67
CA ILE A 198 -22.13 15.78 -6.20
C ILE A 198 -22.02 14.73 -7.31
N ALA A 199 -22.37 15.10 -8.55
CA ALA A 199 -22.24 14.24 -9.72
C ALA A 199 -20.77 13.81 -9.93
N TRP A 200 -19.83 14.75 -9.83
CA TRP A 200 -18.40 14.47 -9.96
C TRP A 200 -17.86 13.55 -8.85
N GLY A 201 -18.24 13.82 -7.59
CA GLY A 201 -17.87 12.95 -6.46
C GLY A 201 -18.41 11.53 -6.62
N GLY A 202 -19.65 11.38 -7.07
CA GLY A 202 -20.26 10.09 -7.37
C GLY A 202 -19.58 9.35 -8.53
N PHE A 203 -19.21 10.07 -9.59
CA PHE A 203 -18.45 9.54 -10.73
C PHE A 203 -17.10 8.95 -10.29
N LEU A 204 -16.32 9.71 -9.52
CA LEU A 204 -15.04 9.25 -8.99
C LEU A 204 -15.19 8.03 -8.05
N MET A 205 -16.26 8.00 -7.26
CA MET A 205 -16.58 6.85 -6.41
C MET A 205 -16.81 5.59 -7.25
N ALA A 206 -17.57 5.68 -8.35
CA ALA A 206 -17.83 4.57 -9.23
C ALA A 206 -16.56 4.08 -9.95
N GLN A 207 -15.74 5.01 -10.44
CA GLN A 207 -14.46 4.69 -11.08
C GLN A 207 -13.48 4.03 -10.10
N ALA A 208 -13.42 4.50 -8.86
CA ALA A 208 -12.64 3.86 -7.81
C ALA A 208 -13.14 2.42 -7.54
N ASP A 209 -14.45 2.17 -7.58
CA ASP A 209 -15.00 0.83 -7.35
C ASP A 209 -14.70 -0.14 -8.48
N GLU A 210 -14.72 0.35 -9.72
CA GLU A 210 -14.34 -0.42 -10.91
C GLU A 210 -12.87 -0.86 -10.81
N LEU A 211 -11.96 0.08 -10.52
CA LEU A 211 -10.54 -0.23 -10.34
C LEU A 211 -10.31 -1.19 -9.17
N ARG A 212 -11.01 -0.99 -8.05
CA ARG A 212 -10.97 -1.89 -6.89
C ARG A 212 -11.40 -3.30 -7.29
N THR A 213 -12.48 -3.44 -8.05
CA THR A 213 -13.01 -4.74 -8.50
C THR A 213 -12.11 -5.41 -9.54
N ALA A 214 -11.37 -4.63 -10.34
CA ALA A 214 -10.32 -5.13 -11.23
C ALA A 214 -9.01 -5.51 -10.50
N GLY A 215 -8.95 -5.33 -9.17
CA GLY A 215 -7.76 -5.56 -8.35
C GLY A 215 -6.68 -4.49 -8.49
N LEU A 216 -7.01 -3.32 -9.04
CA LEU A 216 -6.12 -2.16 -9.23
C LEU A 216 -6.19 -1.20 -8.04
N TYR A 217 -5.93 -1.70 -6.83
CA TYR A 217 -6.13 -0.94 -5.58
C TYR A 217 -5.31 0.34 -5.48
N GLY A 218 -4.08 0.35 -6.02
CA GLY A 218 -3.23 1.55 -6.02
C GLY A 218 -3.78 2.69 -6.88
N ALA A 219 -4.48 2.36 -7.97
CA ALA A 219 -5.15 3.36 -8.82
C ALA A 219 -6.54 3.74 -8.28
N ALA A 220 -7.23 2.81 -7.61
CA ALA A 220 -8.52 3.06 -6.98
C ALA A 220 -8.42 4.05 -5.81
N LEU A 221 -7.33 3.99 -5.04
CA LEU A 221 -7.18 4.78 -3.83
C LEU A 221 -7.27 6.30 -4.03
N PRO A 222 -6.46 6.93 -4.91
CA PRO A 222 -6.51 8.39 -5.08
C PRO A 222 -7.90 8.87 -5.53
N LEU A 223 -8.60 8.11 -6.38
CA LEU A 223 -9.96 8.45 -6.81
C LEU A 223 -10.97 8.37 -5.66
N ALA A 224 -10.85 7.36 -4.79
CA ALA A 224 -11.71 7.23 -3.61
C ALA A 224 -11.46 8.35 -2.59
N GLU A 225 -10.20 8.77 -2.41
CA GLU A 225 -9.83 9.89 -1.53
C GLU A 225 -10.35 11.23 -2.09
N GLU A 226 -10.18 11.46 -3.40
CA GLU A 226 -10.68 12.65 -4.08
C GLU A 226 -12.21 12.72 -4.05
N SER A 227 -12.87 11.60 -4.31
CA SER A 227 -14.33 11.45 -4.21
C SER A 227 -14.84 11.84 -2.82
N LEU A 228 -14.22 11.34 -1.74
CA LEU A 228 -14.57 11.73 -0.38
C LEU A 228 -14.34 13.23 -0.14
N HIS A 229 -13.21 13.78 -0.58
CA HIS A 229 -12.89 15.19 -0.41
C HIS A 229 -13.90 16.12 -1.09
N ILE A 230 -14.29 15.81 -2.33
CA ILE A 230 -15.31 16.57 -3.06
C ILE A 230 -16.66 16.51 -2.34
N THR A 231 -17.07 15.32 -1.90
CA THR A 231 -18.33 15.12 -1.17
C THR A 231 -18.34 15.87 0.17
N GLN A 232 -17.20 15.94 0.87
CA GLN A 232 -17.06 16.69 2.14
C GLN A 232 -17.22 18.21 1.95
N GLY A 233 -16.88 18.75 0.77
CA GLY A 233 -17.00 20.17 0.45
C GLY A 233 -18.39 20.63 0.00
N GLY A 234 -19.38 19.73 -0.08
CA GLY A 234 -20.72 20.02 -0.61
C GLY A 234 -21.71 20.61 0.41
N ARG A 235 -22.83 21.15 -0.05
CA ARG A 235 -23.93 21.64 0.81
C ARG A 235 -24.54 20.53 1.71
N LEU A 236 -24.72 19.31 1.19
CA LEU A 236 -25.24 18.17 1.97
C LEU A 236 -24.38 17.84 3.21
N ALA A 237 -23.06 18.01 3.09
CA ALA A 237 -22.13 17.85 4.22
C ALA A 237 -22.36 18.91 5.32
N ARG A 238 -22.70 20.14 4.92
CA ARG A 238 -23.01 21.24 5.85
C ARG A 238 -24.36 21.08 6.53
N GLU A 239 -25.32 20.45 5.87
CA GLU A 239 -26.69 20.27 6.38
C GLU A 239 -26.84 19.03 7.27
N LEU A 240 -26.25 17.89 6.88
CA LEU A 240 -26.32 16.63 7.64
C LEU A 240 -25.19 16.48 8.67
N GLY A 241 -24.15 17.31 8.59
CA GLY A 241 -22.96 17.23 9.46
C GLY A 241 -22.24 15.87 9.36
N ASP A 242 -21.64 15.43 10.46
CA ASP A 242 -20.83 14.20 10.51
C ASP A 242 -21.65 12.90 10.38
N ASN A 243 -22.98 12.94 10.49
CA ASN A 243 -23.89 11.78 10.41
C ASN A 243 -24.48 11.59 9.01
N ASN A 244 -23.68 11.74 7.96
CA ASN A 244 -24.13 11.65 6.57
C ASN A 244 -23.92 10.22 5.98
N PRO A 245 -24.98 9.51 5.54
CA PRO A 245 -24.89 8.19 4.90
C PRO A 245 -23.93 8.09 3.71
N THR A 246 -23.77 9.18 2.95
CA THR A 246 -22.83 9.23 1.82
C THR A 246 -21.39 9.13 2.31
N PHE A 247 -21.04 9.77 3.44
CA PHE A 247 -19.73 9.59 4.07
C PHE A 247 -19.53 8.16 4.54
N ALA A 248 -20.57 7.53 5.10
CA ALA A 248 -20.49 6.14 5.51
C ALA A 248 -20.14 5.22 4.33
N ARG A 249 -20.68 5.47 3.12
CA ARG A 249 -20.33 4.74 1.89
C ARG A 249 -18.88 4.98 1.45
N HIS A 250 -18.44 6.23 1.42
CA HIS A 250 -17.04 6.55 1.08
C HIS A 250 -16.06 5.92 2.07
N PHE A 251 -16.37 5.95 3.38
CA PHE A 251 -15.56 5.29 4.40
C PHE A 251 -15.53 3.79 4.21
N THR A 252 -16.65 3.12 3.88
CA THR A 252 -16.64 1.68 3.57
C THR A 252 -15.75 1.37 2.36
N GLN A 253 -15.85 2.15 1.28
CA GLN A 253 -15.05 1.93 0.07
C GLN A 253 -13.56 2.15 0.32
N LEU A 254 -13.20 3.23 1.01
CA LEU A 254 -11.82 3.50 1.41
C LEU A 254 -11.29 2.41 2.34
N ALA A 255 -12.10 1.94 3.30
CA ALA A 255 -11.74 0.83 4.18
C ALA A 255 -11.50 -0.48 3.41
N ASP A 256 -12.31 -0.77 2.39
CA ASP A 256 -12.12 -1.93 1.51
C ASP A 256 -10.77 -1.83 0.77
N ILE A 257 -10.46 -0.66 0.19
CA ILE A 257 -9.19 -0.40 -0.51
C ILE A 257 -8.02 -0.51 0.46
N TYR A 258 -8.10 0.13 1.62
CA TYR A 258 -7.09 0.07 2.67
C TYR A 258 -6.85 -1.36 3.17
N SER A 259 -7.91 -2.14 3.40
CA SER A 259 -7.78 -3.55 3.79
C SER A 259 -7.05 -4.37 2.72
N LYS A 260 -7.28 -4.11 1.43
CA LYS A 260 -6.59 -4.81 0.33
C LYS A 260 -5.15 -4.35 0.13
N LEU A 261 -4.82 -3.15 0.59
CA LEU A 261 -3.47 -2.60 0.62
C LEU A 261 -2.71 -2.91 1.92
N GLY A 262 -3.26 -3.71 2.84
CA GLY A 262 -2.60 -4.04 4.11
C GLY A 262 -2.69 -2.94 5.19
N ARG A 263 -3.41 -1.85 4.93
CA ARG A 263 -3.68 -0.73 5.85
C ARG A 263 -4.83 -1.06 6.80
N TYR A 264 -4.64 -2.11 7.60
CA TYR A 264 -5.72 -2.71 8.39
C TYR A 264 -6.27 -1.81 9.49
N GLU A 265 -5.44 -0.96 10.10
CA GLU A 265 -5.88 -0.06 11.17
C GLU A 265 -6.74 1.08 10.64
N GLU A 266 -6.35 1.69 9.52
CA GLU A 266 -7.20 2.69 8.88
C GLU A 266 -8.49 2.08 8.35
N ALA A 267 -8.43 0.85 7.83
CA ALA A 267 -9.63 0.12 7.46
C ALA A 267 -10.56 -0.11 8.67
N GLU A 268 -10.02 -0.58 9.81
CA GLU A 268 -10.77 -0.81 11.05
C GLU A 268 -11.47 0.48 11.51
N LEU A 269 -10.72 1.59 11.59
CA LEU A 269 -11.24 2.90 11.97
C LEU A 269 -12.32 3.41 11.01
N LEU A 270 -12.12 3.28 9.70
CA LEU A 270 -13.10 3.74 8.71
C LEU A 270 -14.37 2.87 8.73
N TYR A 271 -14.25 1.56 8.94
CA TYR A 271 -15.41 0.73 9.17
C TYR A 271 -16.15 1.11 10.45
N GLU A 272 -15.45 1.41 11.54
CA GLU A 272 -16.08 1.88 12.78
C GLU A 272 -16.83 3.20 12.58
N LYS A 273 -16.22 4.17 11.89
CA LYS A 273 -16.87 5.43 11.53
C LYS A 273 -18.11 5.21 10.66
N SER A 274 -17.98 4.37 9.63
CA SER A 274 -19.10 4.03 8.74
C SER A 274 -20.24 3.36 9.51
N LEU A 275 -19.93 2.36 10.34
CA LEU A 275 -20.92 1.66 11.15
C LEU A 275 -21.60 2.59 12.17
N HIS A 276 -20.85 3.50 12.78
CA HIS A 276 -21.40 4.51 13.68
C HIS A 276 -22.43 5.37 12.95
N ILE A 277 -22.10 5.92 11.78
CA ILE A 277 -23.02 6.73 10.98
C ILE A 277 -24.27 5.93 10.57
N TRP A 278 -24.10 4.68 10.11
CA TRP A 278 -25.25 3.86 9.74
C TRP A 278 -26.18 3.56 10.91
N ARG A 279 -25.65 3.44 12.13
CA ARG A 279 -26.47 3.23 13.34
C ARG A 279 -27.10 4.50 13.88
N THR A 280 -26.41 5.63 13.81
CA THR A 280 -26.95 6.92 14.28
C THR A 280 -28.00 7.47 13.33
N PHE A 281 -27.79 7.34 12.01
CA PHE A 281 -28.71 7.86 11.00
C PHE A 281 -30.09 7.20 11.04
N PHE A 282 -30.14 5.87 11.23
CA PHE A 282 -31.40 5.12 11.31
C PHE A 282 -31.93 4.96 12.76
N GLY A 283 -31.18 5.39 13.79
CA GLY A 283 -31.59 5.26 15.20
C GLY A 283 -31.46 3.84 15.79
N ALA A 284 -31.53 3.70 17.12
CA ALA A 284 -31.19 2.45 17.82
C ALA A 284 -32.14 1.25 17.55
N GLU A 285 -33.39 1.50 17.14
CA GLU A 285 -34.37 0.45 16.83
C GLU A 285 -34.31 -0.02 15.36
N GLN A 286 -33.87 0.84 14.43
CA GLN A 286 -33.75 0.54 12.98
C GLN A 286 -32.27 0.49 12.50
N GLY A 287 -31.31 0.63 13.43
CA GLY A 287 -29.86 0.68 13.15
C GLY A 287 -29.25 -0.63 12.64
N ASP A 288 -29.99 -1.73 12.73
CA ASP A 288 -29.67 -3.03 12.13
C ASP A 288 -30.21 -3.11 10.69
N ASN A 289 -29.74 -2.22 9.82
CA ASN A 289 -30.09 -2.18 8.39
C ASN A 289 -29.04 -2.91 7.51
N ILE A 290 -29.35 -3.07 6.23
CA ILE A 290 -28.51 -3.81 5.28
C ILE A 290 -27.12 -3.18 5.10
N SER A 291 -26.99 -1.86 5.22
CA SER A 291 -25.71 -1.16 5.10
C SER A 291 -24.82 -1.39 6.33
N ALA A 292 -25.40 -1.32 7.54
CA ALA A 292 -24.72 -1.68 8.78
C ALA A 292 -24.25 -3.14 8.78
N ALA A 293 -25.11 -4.06 8.31
CA ALA A 293 -24.76 -5.48 8.17
C ALA A 293 -23.60 -5.70 7.19
N LYS A 294 -23.56 -4.98 6.05
CA LYS A 294 -22.43 -5.02 5.11
C LYS A 294 -21.15 -4.53 5.79
N VAL A 295 -21.19 -3.45 6.56
CA VAL A 295 -20.00 -2.96 7.26
C VAL A 295 -19.52 -3.95 8.32
N LEU A 296 -20.43 -4.55 9.10
CA LEU A 296 -20.09 -5.60 10.09
C LEU A 296 -19.45 -6.82 9.44
N ALA A 297 -19.99 -7.27 8.30
CA ALA A 297 -19.43 -8.34 7.48
C ALA A 297 -17.97 -8.05 7.06
N LYS A 298 -17.72 -6.83 6.57
CA LYS A 298 -16.37 -6.38 6.19
C LYS A 298 -15.42 -6.28 7.39
N GLN A 299 -15.91 -5.79 8.53
CA GLN A 299 -15.15 -5.82 9.79
C GLN A 299 -14.81 -7.25 10.20
N GLY A 300 -15.76 -8.19 10.12
CA GLY A 300 -15.53 -9.61 10.38
C GLY A 300 -14.40 -10.19 9.52
N ALA A 301 -14.43 -9.91 8.20
CA ALA A 301 -13.37 -10.33 7.27
C ALA A 301 -11.99 -9.69 7.59
N LEU A 302 -11.98 -8.42 7.99
CA LEU A 302 -10.77 -7.72 8.42
C LEU A 302 -10.19 -8.33 9.71
N LEU A 303 -11.03 -8.53 10.73
CA LEU A 303 -10.66 -9.15 12.00
C LEU A 303 -10.14 -10.59 11.80
N PHE A 304 -10.74 -11.34 10.88
CA PHE A 304 -10.26 -12.66 10.47
C PHE A 304 -8.85 -12.59 9.88
N THR A 305 -8.59 -11.62 8.99
CA THR A 305 -7.26 -11.37 8.41
C THR A 305 -6.23 -11.02 9.49
N LEU A 306 -6.65 -10.27 10.51
CA LEU A 306 -5.84 -9.94 11.68
C LEU A 306 -5.69 -11.11 12.67
N GLY A 307 -6.30 -12.27 12.42
CA GLY A 307 -6.31 -13.45 13.29
C GLY A 307 -7.04 -13.23 14.62
N LYS A 308 -7.92 -12.22 14.71
CA LYS A 308 -8.80 -11.96 15.86
C LYS A 308 -10.08 -12.81 15.70
N TYR A 309 -9.94 -14.14 15.72
CA TYR A 309 -11.00 -15.05 15.29
C TYR A 309 -12.31 -14.92 16.09
N ASP A 310 -12.23 -14.73 17.40
CA ASP A 310 -13.44 -14.61 18.23
C ASP A 310 -14.23 -13.32 17.92
N GLN A 311 -13.53 -12.20 17.69
CA GLN A 311 -14.16 -10.94 17.31
C GLN A 311 -14.71 -11.01 15.87
N ALA A 312 -13.99 -11.69 14.98
CA ALA A 312 -14.44 -11.94 13.61
C ALA A 312 -15.73 -12.77 13.59
N GLU A 313 -15.78 -13.84 14.40
CA GLU A 313 -16.96 -14.70 14.55
C GLU A 313 -18.16 -13.87 15.03
N GLN A 314 -17.98 -13.05 16.07
CA GLN A 314 -19.05 -12.18 16.59
C GLN A 314 -19.56 -11.21 15.53
N ALA A 315 -18.68 -10.53 14.81
CA ALA A 315 -19.06 -9.58 13.77
C ALA A 315 -19.80 -10.24 12.60
N SER A 316 -19.30 -11.38 12.10
CA SER A 316 -19.95 -12.13 11.02
C SER A 316 -21.28 -12.77 11.44
N GLN A 317 -21.40 -13.25 12.69
CA GLN A 317 -22.67 -13.74 13.22
C GLN A 317 -23.71 -12.62 13.32
N ALA A 318 -23.31 -11.44 13.82
CA ALA A 318 -24.19 -10.27 13.87
C ALA A 318 -24.65 -9.84 12.47
N ALA A 319 -23.72 -9.74 11.52
CA ALA A 319 -24.05 -9.42 10.13
C ALA A 319 -25.03 -10.44 9.52
N LEU A 320 -24.76 -11.74 9.70
CA LEU A 320 -25.61 -12.82 9.20
C LEU A 320 -27.01 -12.80 9.81
N GLN A 321 -27.13 -12.52 11.11
CA GLN A 321 -28.44 -12.39 11.77
C GLN A 321 -29.25 -11.25 11.16
N ILE A 322 -28.64 -10.09 10.91
CA ILE A 322 -29.30 -8.95 10.28
C ILE A 322 -29.70 -9.30 8.84
N PHE A 323 -28.82 -9.90 8.04
CA PHE A 323 -29.14 -10.33 6.68
C PHE A 323 -30.27 -11.37 6.62
N LYS A 324 -30.37 -12.26 7.61
CA LYS A 324 -31.48 -13.23 7.73
C LYS A 324 -32.78 -12.59 8.20
N LYS A 325 -32.72 -11.57 9.06
CA LYS A 325 -33.88 -10.85 9.61
C LYS A 325 -34.54 -9.94 8.57
N LEU A 326 -33.75 -9.24 7.76
CA LEU A 326 -34.21 -8.34 6.69
C LEU A 326 -34.69 -9.12 5.45
N GLY A 327 -35.38 -10.24 5.66
CA GLY A 327 -35.59 -11.30 4.68
C GLY A 327 -36.22 -10.86 3.36
N GLU A 328 -35.46 -11.07 2.28
CA GLU A 328 -35.99 -11.40 0.96
C GLU A 328 -35.45 -12.81 0.62
N PRO A 329 -36.19 -13.68 -0.10
CA PRO A 329 -35.81 -15.08 -0.35
C PRO A 329 -34.53 -15.26 -1.19
N GLN A 330 -33.83 -14.16 -1.51
CA GLN A 330 -32.81 -14.09 -2.54
C GLN A 330 -31.56 -13.26 -2.18
N ASN A 331 -31.19 -13.18 -0.89
CA ASN A 331 -30.12 -12.28 -0.47
C ASN A 331 -28.70 -12.90 -0.61
N GLY A 332 -28.01 -12.57 -1.71
CA GLY A 332 -26.63 -12.97 -1.95
C GLY A 332 -25.58 -12.44 -0.94
N PHE A 333 -25.95 -11.54 -0.03
CA PHE A 333 -25.11 -11.13 1.11
C PHE A 333 -25.10 -12.17 2.23
N ALA A 334 -26.23 -12.83 2.51
CA ALA A 334 -26.29 -13.92 3.50
C ALA A 334 -25.41 -15.11 3.07
N ALA A 335 -25.43 -15.45 1.78
CA ALA A 335 -24.56 -16.49 1.23
C ALA A 335 -23.07 -16.13 1.40
N ALA A 336 -22.67 -14.89 1.11
CA ALA A 336 -21.31 -14.44 1.32
C ALA A 336 -20.88 -14.55 2.80
N GLU A 337 -21.76 -14.16 3.73
CA GLU A 337 -21.47 -14.26 5.17
C GLU A 337 -21.40 -15.68 5.71
N LEU A 338 -22.21 -16.61 5.19
CA LEU A 338 -22.07 -18.03 5.49
C LEU A 338 -20.68 -18.54 5.09
N SER A 339 -20.19 -18.14 3.90
CA SER A 339 -18.82 -18.48 3.46
C SER A 339 -17.74 -17.86 4.33
N ASN A 340 -17.92 -16.62 4.81
CA ASN A 340 -16.98 -15.94 5.70
C ASN A 340 -16.92 -16.61 7.08
N LEU A 341 -18.09 -16.89 7.68
CA LEU A 341 -18.18 -17.60 8.95
C LEU A 341 -17.57 -18.99 8.88
N ALA A 342 -17.80 -19.72 7.79
CA ALA A 342 -17.17 -21.01 7.55
C ALA A 342 -15.64 -20.91 7.43
N ALA A 343 -15.12 -19.85 6.81
CA ALA A 343 -13.67 -19.62 6.75
C ALA A 343 -13.08 -19.37 8.15
N ILE A 344 -13.77 -18.63 9.01
CA ILE A 344 -13.41 -18.41 10.41
C ILE A 344 -13.34 -19.76 11.16
N TYR A 345 -14.40 -20.57 11.07
CA TYR A 345 -14.43 -21.91 11.67
C TYR A 345 -13.34 -22.83 11.13
N SER A 346 -13.11 -22.81 9.82
CA SER A 346 -12.08 -23.62 9.18
C SER A 346 -10.67 -23.24 9.67
N ALA A 347 -10.39 -21.94 9.89
CA ALA A 347 -9.11 -21.48 10.44
C ALA A 347 -8.91 -21.87 11.92
N GLN A 348 -10.00 -22.06 12.67
CA GLN A 348 -9.99 -22.61 14.03
C GLN A 348 -9.95 -24.16 14.06
N GLY A 349 -9.94 -24.82 12.90
CA GLY A 349 -10.00 -26.29 12.78
C GLY A 349 -11.38 -26.90 12.96
N ARG A 350 -12.44 -26.08 13.07
CA ARG A 350 -13.84 -26.49 13.21
C ARG A 350 -14.45 -26.84 11.84
N HIS A 351 -13.82 -27.78 11.13
CA HIS A 351 -14.21 -28.13 9.75
C HIS A 351 -15.61 -28.72 9.63
N ALA A 352 -16.07 -29.46 10.66
CA ALA A 352 -17.41 -30.04 10.70
C ALA A 352 -18.52 -28.97 10.79
N GLU A 353 -18.21 -27.80 11.38
CA GLU A 353 -19.13 -26.67 11.45
C GLU A 353 -19.07 -25.81 10.19
N ALA A 354 -17.89 -25.74 9.54
CA ALA A 354 -17.69 -24.97 8.32
C ALA A 354 -18.35 -25.60 7.07
N GLU A 355 -18.30 -26.93 6.94
CA GLU A 355 -18.84 -27.65 5.78
C GLU A 355 -20.32 -27.35 5.47
N PRO A 356 -21.27 -27.48 6.42
CA PRO A 356 -22.68 -27.22 6.13
C PRO A 356 -22.95 -25.77 5.73
N LEU A 357 -22.23 -24.80 6.32
CA LEU A 357 -22.36 -23.38 5.98
C LEU A 357 -21.92 -23.09 4.54
N LEU A 358 -20.84 -23.73 4.07
CA LEU A 358 -20.37 -23.57 2.69
C LEU A 358 -21.29 -24.27 1.69
N GLN A 359 -21.89 -25.40 2.06
CA GLN A 359 -22.90 -26.07 1.23
C GLN A 359 -24.16 -25.21 1.10
N GLU A 360 -24.66 -24.64 2.20
CA GLU A 360 -25.79 -23.69 2.20
C GLU A 360 -25.48 -22.47 1.33
N SER A 361 -24.29 -21.87 1.52
CA SER A 361 -23.82 -20.73 0.72
C SER A 361 -23.74 -21.05 -0.78
N LEU A 362 -23.25 -22.24 -1.15
CA LEU A 362 -23.12 -22.64 -2.55
C LEU A 362 -24.49 -22.78 -3.21
N VAL A 363 -25.44 -23.44 -2.53
CA VAL A 363 -26.81 -23.61 -3.02
C VAL A 363 -27.48 -22.25 -3.21
N LEU A 364 -27.37 -21.36 -2.22
CA LEU A 364 -27.90 -20.00 -2.32
C LEU A 364 -27.27 -19.26 -3.50
N ASN A 365 -25.94 -19.23 -3.61
CA ASN A 365 -25.29 -18.54 -4.74
C ASN A 365 -25.71 -19.12 -6.11
N GLN A 366 -25.90 -20.43 -6.23
CA GLN A 366 -26.34 -21.09 -7.47
C GLN A 366 -27.82 -20.81 -7.82
N GLN A 367 -28.68 -20.63 -6.82
CA GLN A 367 -30.07 -20.23 -7.04
C GLN A 367 -30.18 -18.76 -7.46
N LEU A 368 -29.30 -17.91 -6.95
CA LEU A 368 -29.34 -16.45 -7.14
C LEU A 368 -28.62 -15.97 -8.39
N ILE A 369 -27.65 -16.73 -8.87
CA ILE A 369 -26.77 -16.29 -9.95
C ILE A 369 -26.84 -17.27 -11.10
N SER A 370 -27.42 -16.81 -12.21
CA SER A 370 -27.39 -17.55 -13.47
C SER A 370 -26.00 -17.46 -14.09
N GLY A 371 -25.19 -18.52 -13.97
CA GLY A 371 -23.87 -18.62 -14.61
C GLY A 371 -22.67 -18.50 -13.66
N GLU A 372 -21.52 -18.14 -14.21
CA GLU A 372 -20.26 -18.05 -13.46
C GLU A 372 -20.17 -16.75 -12.67
N HIS A 373 -19.66 -16.82 -11.43
CA HIS A 373 -19.57 -15.63 -10.57
C HIS A 373 -18.44 -15.76 -9.53
N PRO A 374 -17.72 -14.67 -9.19
CA PRO A 374 -16.64 -14.71 -8.20
C PRO A 374 -17.01 -15.32 -6.85
N ARG A 375 -18.22 -15.02 -6.34
CA ARG A 375 -18.76 -15.63 -5.11
C ARG A 375 -18.85 -17.16 -5.15
N ILE A 376 -19.19 -17.74 -6.30
CA ILE A 376 -19.26 -19.19 -6.48
C ILE A 376 -17.83 -19.75 -6.44
N ALA A 377 -16.91 -19.18 -7.22
CA ALA A 377 -15.50 -19.59 -7.21
C ALA A 377 -14.88 -19.53 -5.80
N MET A 378 -15.13 -18.45 -5.05
CA MET A 378 -14.66 -18.30 -3.67
C MET A 378 -15.24 -19.39 -2.74
N THR A 379 -16.54 -19.66 -2.85
CA THR A 379 -17.22 -20.68 -2.03
C THR A 379 -16.70 -22.08 -2.35
N LEU A 380 -16.48 -22.41 -3.63
CA LEU A 380 -15.84 -23.67 -4.06
C LEU A 380 -14.42 -23.80 -3.48
N SER A 381 -13.62 -22.73 -3.55
CA SER A 381 -12.25 -22.71 -2.99
C SER A 381 -12.24 -22.92 -1.47
N ASN A 382 -13.16 -22.28 -0.73
CA ASN A 382 -13.26 -22.44 0.71
C ASN A 382 -13.76 -23.84 1.10
N LEU A 383 -14.69 -24.42 0.33
CA LEU A 383 -15.14 -25.80 0.52
C LEU A 383 -14.01 -26.80 0.25
N ALA A 384 -13.17 -26.52 -0.75
CA ALA A 384 -11.96 -27.27 -1.00
C ALA A 384 -10.97 -27.21 0.18
N ASP A 385 -10.77 -26.02 0.78
CA ASP A 385 -9.94 -25.86 1.99
C ASP A 385 -10.49 -26.70 3.16
N VAL A 386 -11.81 -26.76 3.35
CA VAL A 386 -12.46 -27.58 4.38
C VAL A 386 -12.24 -29.07 4.13
N TYR A 387 -12.48 -29.55 2.91
CA TYR A 387 -12.23 -30.96 2.57
C TYR A 387 -10.75 -31.32 2.67
N ALA A 388 -9.84 -30.42 2.29
CA ALA A 388 -8.40 -30.62 2.45
C ALA A 388 -8.01 -30.73 3.94
N GLY A 389 -8.56 -29.86 4.80
CA GLY A 389 -8.38 -29.92 6.26
C GLY A 389 -8.90 -31.23 6.88
N GLN A 390 -9.98 -31.78 6.34
CA GLN A 390 -10.51 -33.10 6.69
C GLN A 390 -9.78 -34.28 6.01
N ARG A 391 -8.72 -34.03 5.23
CA ARG A 391 -7.98 -35.03 4.42
C ARG A 391 -8.83 -35.75 3.37
N GLN A 392 -9.95 -35.17 2.95
CA GLN A 392 -10.79 -35.65 1.85
C GLN A 392 -10.28 -35.11 0.51
N PHE A 393 -9.04 -35.44 0.15
CA PHE A 393 -8.35 -34.83 -0.99
C PHE A 393 -9.05 -35.05 -2.34
N SER A 394 -9.72 -36.19 -2.53
CA SER A 394 -10.48 -36.50 -3.75
C SER A 394 -11.66 -35.56 -3.98
N LYS A 395 -12.24 -34.98 -2.91
CA LYS A 395 -13.29 -33.96 -3.01
C LYS A 395 -12.74 -32.55 -3.18
N ALA A 396 -11.59 -32.25 -2.58
CA ALA A 396 -10.99 -30.92 -2.62
C ALA A 396 -10.39 -30.56 -3.99
N ALA A 397 -9.64 -31.49 -4.62
CA ALA A 397 -8.95 -31.24 -5.88
C ALA A 397 -9.85 -30.66 -7.01
N PRO A 398 -11.02 -31.26 -7.35
CA PRO A 398 -11.85 -30.74 -8.43
C PRO A 398 -12.39 -29.34 -8.13
N LEU A 399 -12.71 -29.04 -6.86
CA LEU A 399 -13.25 -27.73 -6.46
C LEU A 399 -12.23 -26.60 -6.62
N TYR A 400 -10.96 -26.83 -6.26
CA TYR A 400 -9.91 -25.83 -6.53
C TYR A 400 -9.73 -25.57 -8.02
N VAL A 401 -9.69 -26.64 -8.83
CA VAL A 401 -9.50 -26.53 -10.29
C VAL A 401 -10.66 -25.78 -10.94
N GLU A 402 -11.90 -26.10 -10.55
CA GLU A 402 -13.10 -25.42 -11.03
C GLU A 402 -13.11 -23.95 -10.65
N ALA A 403 -12.81 -23.62 -9.38
CA ALA A 403 -12.72 -22.23 -8.91
C ALA A 403 -11.71 -21.40 -9.72
N ILE A 404 -10.50 -21.93 -9.94
CA ILE A 404 -9.45 -21.25 -10.71
C ILE A 404 -9.86 -21.11 -12.19
N ALA A 405 -10.46 -22.15 -12.79
CA ALA A 405 -10.91 -22.11 -14.17
C ALA A 405 -12.04 -21.09 -14.38
N MET A 406 -12.93 -20.94 -13.40
CA MET A 406 -13.96 -19.90 -13.37
C MET A 406 -13.33 -18.51 -13.24
N GLN A 407 -12.42 -18.30 -12.29
CA GLN A 407 -11.73 -17.01 -12.12
C GLN A 407 -10.94 -16.59 -13.37
N ARG A 408 -10.28 -17.52 -14.06
CA ARG A 408 -9.57 -17.24 -15.32
C ARG A 408 -10.48 -16.82 -16.48
N ARG A 409 -11.77 -17.17 -16.43
CA ARG A 409 -12.77 -16.74 -17.41
C ARG A 409 -13.43 -15.42 -17.02
N LEU A 410 -13.55 -15.16 -15.72
CA LEU A 410 -14.14 -13.93 -15.17
C LEU A 410 -13.17 -12.74 -15.15
N TYR A 411 -11.88 -13.00 -14.92
CA TYR A 411 -10.88 -11.96 -14.70
C TYR A 411 -9.75 -12.00 -15.73
N ARG A 412 -9.00 -10.90 -15.82
CA ARG A 412 -7.69 -10.87 -16.48
C ARG A 412 -6.69 -11.83 -15.81
N ALA A 413 -5.71 -12.29 -16.57
CA ALA A 413 -4.76 -13.31 -16.14
C ALA A 413 -3.97 -12.93 -14.86
N GLU A 414 -3.70 -11.64 -14.64
CA GLU A 414 -2.95 -11.15 -13.48
C GLU A 414 -3.82 -10.80 -12.27
N HIS A 415 -5.10 -11.17 -12.24
CA HIS A 415 -5.96 -10.79 -11.12
C HIS A 415 -5.48 -11.40 -9.78
N PRO A 416 -5.39 -10.62 -8.69
CA PRO A 416 -4.88 -11.10 -7.39
C PRO A 416 -5.58 -12.35 -6.83
N ASP A 417 -6.90 -12.49 -7.05
CA ASP A 417 -7.67 -13.66 -6.58
C ASP A 417 -7.22 -14.98 -7.25
N ILE A 418 -6.71 -14.91 -8.49
CA ILE A 418 -6.15 -16.08 -9.18
C ILE A 418 -4.86 -16.51 -8.47
N ALA A 419 -3.98 -15.56 -8.12
CA ALA A 419 -2.76 -15.84 -7.36
C ALA A 419 -3.08 -16.46 -5.99
N GLN A 420 -4.08 -15.91 -5.28
CA GLN A 420 -4.52 -16.46 -4.00
C GLN A 420 -5.00 -17.90 -4.12
N SER A 421 -5.79 -18.21 -5.16
CA SER A 421 -6.33 -19.55 -5.39
C SER A 421 -5.25 -20.54 -5.83
N LEU A 422 -4.28 -20.10 -6.65
CA LEU A 422 -3.09 -20.89 -7.00
C LEU A 422 -2.21 -21.17 -5.78
N ASN A 423 -2.02 -20.19 -4.88
CA ASN A 423 -1.32 -20.38 -3.61
C ASN A 423 -2.04 -21.41 -2.71
N LYS A 424 -3.38 -21.39 -2.66
CA LYS A 424 -4.16 -22.43 -1.96
C LYS A 424 -3.92 -23.81 -2.59
N LEU A 425 -3.97 -23.91 -3.91
CA LEU A 425 -3.73 -25.17 -4.62
C LEU A 425 -2.29 -25.68 -4.44
N ALA A 426 -1.30 -24.79 -4.40
CA ALA A 426 0.09 -25.15 -4.11
C ALA A 426 0.21 -25.78 -2.71
N ARG A 427 -0.42 -25.17 -1.69
CA ARG A 427 -0.46 -25.72 -0.32
C ARG A 427 -1.19 -27.06 -0.27
N PHE A 428 -2.27 -27.23 -1.03
CA PHE A 428 -2.98 -28.50 -1.15
C PHE A 428 -2.13 -29.62 -1.76
N HIS A 429 -1.37 -29.33 -2.82
CA HIS A 429 -0.42 -30.29 -3.38
C HIS A 429 0.71 -30.61 -2.40
N TRP A 430 1.20 -29.60 -1.68
CA TRP A 430 2.21 -29.79 -0.65
C TRP A 430 1.69 -30.67 0.51
N GLN A 431 0.45 -30.49 0.95
CA GLN A 431 -0.19 -31.36 1.95
C GLN A 431 -0.23 -32.84 1.53
N GLN A 432 -0.28 -33.11 0.22
CA GLN A 432 -0.26 -34.46 -0.35
C GLN A 432 1.15 -34.94 -0.72
N ASN A 433 2.19 -34.20 -0.34
CA ASN A 433 3.58 -34.47 -0.71
C ASN A 433 3.82 -34.49 -2.24
N GLN A 434 2.97 -33.79 -3.01
CA GLN A 434 3.11 -33.62 -4.46
C GLN A 434 3.95 -32.36 -4.74
N ILE A 435 5.24 -32.45 -4.43
CA ILE A 435 6.16 -31.29 -4.41
C ILE A 435 6.26 -30.59 -5.77
N ASP A 436 6.39 -31.31 -6.88
CA ASP A 436 6.54 -30.69 -8.21
C ASP A 436 5.28 -29.92 -8.63
N ALA A 437 4.10 -30.46 -8.32
CA ALA A 437 2.84 -29.78 -8.53
C ALA A 437 2.72 -28.53 -7.65
N ALA A 438 3.16 -28.61 -6.38
CA ALA A 438 3.19 -27.46 -5.48
C ALA A 438 4.10 -26.34 -6.01
N ILE A 439 5.31 -26.69 -6.48
CA ILE A 439 6.26 -25.74 -7.10
C ILE A 439 5.62 -25.07 -8.32
N ALA A 440 4.97 -25.84 -9.20
CA ALA A 440 4.34 -25.31 -10.41
C ALA A 440 3.22 -24.29 -10.11
N GLN A 441 2.31 -24.62 -9.18
CA GLN A 441 1.23 -23.71 -8.81
C GLN A 441 1.73 -22.47 -8.07
N LEU A 442 2.72 -22.64 -7.17
CA LEU A 442 3.32 -21.53 -6.44
C LEU A 442 4.09 -20.60 -7.39
N THR A 443 4.80 -21.14 -8.38
CA THR A 443 5.47 -20.36 -9.42
C THR A 443 4.47 -19.49 -10.19
N ALA A 444 3.33 -20.07 -10.59
CA ALA A 444 2.29 -19.32 -11.30
C ALA A 444 1.70 -18.20 -10.42
N ALA A 445 1.45 -18.46 -9.14
CA ALA A 445 0.97 -17.45 -8.19
C ALA A 445 1.97 -16.30 -8.00
N LEU A 446 3.23 -16.62 -7.73
CA LEU A 446 4.30 -15.64 -7.50
C LEU A 446 4.57 -14.76 -8.73
N ASN A 447 4.40 -15.30 -9.94
CA ASN A 447 4.51 -14.51 -11.18
C ASN A 447 3.35 -13.50 -11.34
N ILE A 448 2.12 -13.87 -10.94
CA ILE A 448 1.00 -12.93 -10.92
C ILE A 448 1.23 -11.85 -9.87
N GLU A 449 1.64 -12.23 -8.66
CA GLU A 449 1.99 -11.28 -7.60
C GLU A 449 3.11 -10.33 -8.03
N GLU A 450 4.13 -10.83 -8.72
CA GLU A 450 5.22 -10.02 -9.29
C GLU A 450 4.71 -9.01 -10.31
N SER A 451 3.82 -9.41 -11.22
CA SER A 451 3.21 -8.51 -12.20
C SER A 451 2.41 -7.39 -11.53
N ASN A 452 1.60 -7.74 -10.52
CA ASN A 452 0.84 -6.76 -9.74
C ASN A 452 1.75 -5.83 -8.94
N LEU A 453 2.82 -6.39 -8.36
CA LEU A 453 3.82 -5.63 -7.63
C LEU A 453 4.52 -4.61 -8.52
N ASN A 454 4.94 -4.97 -9.73
CA ASN A 454 5.63 -4.05 -10.64
C ASN A 454 4.73 -2.87 -11.04
N ARG A 455 3.43 -3.07 -11.22
CA ARG A 455 2.47 -1.96 -11.45
C ARG A 455 2.33 -1.05 -10.24
N LEU A 456 2.37 -1.61 -9.03
CA LEU A 456 2.22 -0.85 -7.80
C LEU A 456 3.50 -0.11 -7.39
N LEU A 457 4.68 -0.66 -7.67
CA LEU A 457 5.98 -0.03 -7.36
C LEU A 457 6.18 1.29 -8.10
N VAL A 458 5.55 1.47 -9.26
CA VAL A 458 5.62 2.74 -10.01
C VAL A 458 4.70 3.81 -9.40
N LEU A 459 3.70 3.43 -8.60
CA LEU A 459 2.67 4.32 -8.07
C LEU A 459 2.76 4.46 -6.55
N GLY A 460 2.08 5.49 -6.00
CA GLY A 460 1.85 5.65 -4.57
C GLY A 460 3.07 6.06 -3.73
N SER A 461 2.87 6.30 -2.44
CA SER A 461 3.92 6.64 -1.48
C SER A 461 4.77 5.43 -1.07
N GLU A 462 5.94 5.66 -0.46
CA GLU A 462 6.76 4.58 0.11
C GLU A 462 5.96 3.75 1.12
N ARG A 463 5.13 4.42 1.92
CA ARG A 463 4.21 3.80 2.87
C ARG A 463 3.25 2.85 2.19
N GLN A 464 2.54 3.30 1.14
CA GLN A 464 1.58 2.48 0.41
C GLN A 464 2.24 1.25 -0.23
N LYS A 465 3.46 1.41 -0.77
CA LYS A 465 4.26 0.28 -1.30
C LYS A 465 4.53 -0.76 -0.21
N ARG A 466 5.00 -0.33 0.96
CA ARG A 466 5.29 -1.23 2.10
C ARG A 466 4.05 -1.98 2.57
N ASP A 467 2.94 -1.28 2.71
CA ASP A 467 1.71 -1.89 3.21
C ASP A 467 1.21 -2.98 2.23
N TYR A 468 1.34 -2.77 0.91
CA TYR A 468 1.06 -3.82 -0.08
C TYR A 468 2.04 -5.01 0.01
N PHE A 469 3.34 -4.76 0.21
CA PHE A 469 4.33 -5.83 0.40
C PHE A 469 3.97 -6.80 1.53
N GLU A 470 3.39 -6.28 2.62
CA GLU A 470 2.93 -7.11 3.74
C GLU A 470 1.83 -8.11 3.33
N THR A 471 1.01 -7.76 2.34
CA THR A 471 -0.07 -8.64 1.85
C THR A 471 0.47 -9.87 1.11
N ILE A 472 1.67 -9.77 0.52
CA ILE A 472 2.34 -10.84 -0.24
C ILE A 472 3.53 -11.45 0.51
N ALA A 473 3.87 -10.97 1.71
CA ALA A 473 4.91 -11.58 2.54
C ALA A 473 4.67 -13.09 2.81
N PRO A 474 3.42 -13.56 3.06
CA PRO A 474 3.16 -14.97 3.30
C PRO A 474 3.54 -15.90 2.13
N SER A 475 3.37 -15.47 0.87
CA SER A 475 3.74 -16.30 -0.29
C SER A 475 5.26 -16.47 -0.40
N THR A 476 6.02 -15.46 0.04
CA THR A 476 7.49 -15.50 0.13
C THR A 476 7.92 -16.52 1.19
N ASP A 477 7.33 -16.47 2.39
CA ASP A 477 7.60 -17.45 3.44
C ASP A 477 7.21 -18.87 3.00
N ILE A 478 6.11 -19.04 2.27
CA ILE A 478 5.68 -20.35 1.73
C ILE A 478 6.71 -20.87 0.72
N ALA A 479 7.23 -20.04 -0.18
CA ALA A 479 8.26 -20.45 -1.14
C ALA A 479 9.55 -20.90 -0.44
N LEU A 480 10.00 -20.13 0.55
CA LEU A 480 11.16 -20.46 1.37
C LEU A 480 10.93 -21.75 2.17
N SER A 481 9.73 -21.94 2.72
CA SER A 481 9.38 -23.13 3.48
C SER A 481 9.29 -24.38 2.61
N LEU A 482 8.66 -24.28 1.44
CA LEU A 482 8.57 -25.38 0.48
C LEU A 482 9.95 -25.86 0.08
N HIS A 483 10.87 -24.93 -0.17
CA HIS A 483 12.26 -25.26 -0.44
C HIS A 483 13.00 -25.82 0.78
N LEU A 484 13.18 -25.02 1.84
CA LEU A 484 14.11 -25.34 2.92
C LEU A 484 13.63 -26.47 3.83
N GLN A 485 12.31 -26.68 3.94
CA GLN A 485 11.74 -27.67 4.86
C GLN A 485 11.23 -28.91 4.13
N ALA A 486 10.56 -28.75 2.99
CA ALA A 486 9.93 -29.88 2.30
C ALA A 486 10.76 -30.44 1.14
N ALA A 487 11.50 -29.60 0.43
CA ALA A 487 12.24 -29.98 -0.77
C ALA A 487 13.70 -29.49 -0.77
N PRO A 488 14.50 -29.71 0.30
CA PRO A 488 15.83 -29.09 0.46
C PRO A 488 16.89 -29.60 -0.52
N LYS A 489 16.56 -30.59 -1.35
CA LYS A 489 17.41 -31.15 -2.42
C LYS A 489 16.85 -30.91 -3.82
N ASN A 490 15.74 -30.19 -3.94
CA ASN A 490 15.08 -29.91 -5.21
C ASN A 490 15.56 -28.53 -5.72
N PHE A 491 16.30 -28.52 -6.83
CA PHE A 491 16.87 -27.31 -7.41
C PHE A 491 15.81 -26.35 -7.96
N ASP A 492 14.67 -26.84 -8.45
CA ASP A 492 13.57 -25.96 -8.91
C ASP A 492 12.94 -25.22 -7.74
N ALA A 493 12.76 -25.89 -6.58
CA ALA A 493 12.29 -25.25 -5.36
C ALA A 493 13.30 -24.20 -4.86
N ALA A 494 14.59 -24.53 -4.87
CA ALA A 494 15.67 -23.61 -4.51
C ALA A 494 15.68 -22.37 -5.41
N ARG A 495 15.60 -22.58 -6.72
CA ARG A 495 15.57 -21.52 -7.74
C ARG A 495 14.34 -20.63 -7.59
N LEU A 496 13.16 -21.21 -7.36
CA LEU A 496 11.93 -20.46 -7.12
C LEU A 496 12.06 -19.58 -5.88
N ALA A 497 12.50 -20.15 -4.75
CA ALA A 497 12.64 -19.44 -3.50
C ALA A 497 13.70 -18.33 -3.58
N PHE A 498 14.88 -18.60 -4.14
CA PHE A 498 15.93 -17.58 -4.29
C PHE A 498 15.52 -16.46 -5.25
N THR A 499 14.89 -16.80 -6.38
CA THR A 499 14.32 -15.79 -7.30
C THR A 499 13.28 -14.93 -6.59
N THR A 500 12.46 -15.53 -5.72
CA THR A 500 11.47 -14.79 -4.94
C THR A 500 12.14 -13.83 -3.96
N VAL A 501 13.18 -14.25 -3.25
CA VAL A 501 13.98 -13.34 -2.37
C VAL A 501 14.54 -12.17 -3.18
N LEU A 502 15.16 -12.44 -4.32
CA LEU A 502 15.69 -11.41 -5.23
C LEU A 502 14.60 -10.52 -5.84
N ARG A 503 13.32 -10.89 -5.80
CA ARG A 503 12.19 -10.08 -6.28
C ARG A 503 11.41 -9.41 -5.14
N ARG A 504 11.83 -9.59 -3.89
CA ARG A 504 11.14 -9.03 -2.72
C ARG A 504 12.03 -8.15 -1.88
N LYS A 505 13.23 -8.60 -1.57
CA LYS A 505 14.16 -7.87 -0.69
C LYS A 505 14.67 -6.60 -1.35
N GLY A 506 14.64 -5.46 -0.66
CA GLY A 506 15.12 -4.14 -1.08
C GLY A 506 14.28 -3.46 -2.17
N ARG A 507 13.10 -4.00 -2.48
CA ARG A 507 12.35 -3.57 -3.68
C ARG A 507 11.77 -2.19 -3.56
N ILE A 508 11.34 -1.82 -2.36
CA ILE A 508 10.76 -0.49 -2.14
C ILE A 508 11.88 0.54 -2.20
N LEU A 509 13.06 0.24 -1.63
CA LEU A 509 14.23 1.11 -1.74
C LEU A 509 14.61 1.35 -3.21
N ASP A 510 14.70 0.30 -4.03
CA ASP A 510 14.99 0.42 -5.45
C ASP A 510 13.97 1.33 -6.14
N ALA A 511 12.67 1.06 -5.97
CA ALA A 511 11.61 1.83 -6.61
C ALA A 511 11.61 3.31 -6.18
N VAL A 512 11.81 3.60 -4.89
CA VAL A 512 11.89 4.98 -4.40
C VAL A 512 13.14 5.69 -4.96
N SER A 513 14.28 5.00 -5.00
CA SER A 513 15.54 5.58 -5.50
C SER A 513 15.50 5.81 -7.01
N ASP A 514 14.91 4.89 -7.78
CA ASP A 514 14.75 5.02 -9.23
C ASP A 514 13.75 6.12 -9.59
N ASN A 515 12.66 6.28 -8.82
CA ASN A 515 11.73 7.40 -9.00
C ASN A 515 12.40 8.75 -8.76
N ILE A 516 13.17 8.90 -7.68
CA ILE A 516 13.92 10.14 -7.39
C ILE A 516 14.94 10.41 -8.50
N ARG A 517 15.66 9.38 -8.97
CA ARG A 517 16.58 9.48 -10.10
C ARG A 517 15.87 9.97 -11.37
N ALA A 518 14.73 9.38 -11.71
CA ALA A 518 13.95 9.78 -12.89
C ALA A 518 13.52 11.25 -12.78
N ILE A 519 13.01 11.65 -11.61
CA ILE A 519 12.63 13.04 -11.32
C ILE A 519 13.82 13.98 -11.53
N GLN A 520 15.01 13.63 -11.02
CA GLN A 520 16.23 14.45 -11.15
C GLN A 520 16.73 14.56 -12.60
N GLN A 521 16.56 13.51 -13.41
CA GLN A 521 17.00 13.49 -14.81
C GLN A 521 16.05 14.24 -15.76
N ASP A 522 14.76 14.29 -15.46
CA ASP A 522 13.72 14.95 -16.28
C ASP A 522 12.93 16.01 -15.47
N LEU A 523 13.66 16.99 -14.92
CA LEU A 523 13.11 18.07 -14.10
C LEU A 523 12.25 19.05 -14.93
N ASN A 524 10.99 18.69 -15.18
CA ASN A 524 9.97 19.64 -15.66
C ASN A 524 9.50 20.58 -14.52
N SER A 525 8.88 21.70 -14.89
CA SER A 525 8.47 22.74 -13.94
C SER A 525 7.47 22.25 -12.88
N GLU A 526 6.61 21.29 -13.22
CA GLU A 526 5.61 20.72 -12.30
C GLU A 526 6.26 19.83 -11.24
N SER A 527 7.21 18.98 -11.65
CA SER A 527 7.94 18.06 -10.76
C SER A 527 8.82 18.82 -9.78
N GLN A 528 9.42 19.93 -10.21
CA GLN A 528 10.18 20.83 -9.33
C GLN A 528 9.30 21.41 -8.22
N VAL A 529 8.08 21.85 -8.55
CA VAL A 529 7.15 22.42 -7.57
C VAL A 529 6.73 21.35 -6.55
N LEU A 530 6.37 20.15 -7.00
CA LEU A 530 5.95 19.08 -6.09
C LEU A 530 7.11 18.59 -5.21
N LEU A 531 8.32 18.47 -5.76
CA LEU A 531 9.51 18.09 -5.00
C LEU A 531 9.84 19.12 -3.92
N GLU A 532 9.73 20.42 -4.23
CA GLU A 532 9.97 21.47 -3.25
C GLU A 532 8.87 21.51 -2.17
N GLN A 533 7.61 21.25 -2.54
CA GLN A 533 6.53 21.08 -1.57
C GLN A 533 6.76 19.88 -0.65
N LEU A 534 7.28 18.77 -1.19
CA LEU A 534 7.61 17.58 -0.40
C LEU A 534 8.76 17.87 0.56
N ARG A 535 9.84 18.50 0.08
CA ARG A 535 10.98 18.97 0.90
C ARG A 535 10.52 19.87 2.04
N THR A 536 9.69 20.88 1.72
CA THR A 536 9.14 21.80 2.71
C THR A 536 8.27 21.08 3.73
N THR A 537 7.40 20.16 3.29
CA THR A 537 6.53 19.38 4.19
C THR A 537 7.35 18.48 5.12
N ARG A 538 8.38 17.81 4.59
CA ARG A 538 9.30 16.99 5.39
C ARG A 538 10.08 17.82 6.42
N ARG A 539 10.54 19.02 6.03
CA ARG A 539 11.19 19.97 6.95
C ARG A 539 10.24 20.38 8.08
N GLN A 540 8.99 20.75 7.76
CA GLN A 540 7.98 21.08 8.78
C GLN A 540 7.75 19.93 9.76
N ILE A 541 7.70 18.68 9.27
CA ILE A 541 7.59 17.50 10.14
C ILE A 541 8.82 17.39 11.07
N ALA A 542 10.03 17.56 10.52
CA ALA A 542 11.27 17.49 11.30
C ALA A 542 11.33 18.59 12.37
N THR A 543 11.10 19.85 11.99
CA THR A 543 11.08 20.99 12.92
C THR A 543 10.05 20.79 14.03
N LEU A 544 8.83 20.35 13.72
CA LEU A 544 7.82 20.11 14.77
C LEU A 544 8.30 19.05 15.77
N VAL A 545 8.97 18.00 15.29
CA VAL A 545 9.45 16.89 16.14
C VAL A 545 10.66 17.29 17.00
N PHE A 546 11.54 18.17 16.51
CA PHE A 546 12.79 18.55 17.18
C PHE A 546 12.77 19.92 17.89
N ASP A 547 11.84 20.81 17.54
CA ASP A 547 11.58 22.11 18.18
C ASP A 547 10.07 22.29 18.45
N PRO A 548 9.49 21.51 19.40
CA PRO A 548 8.06 21.60 19.69
C PRO A 548 7.71 22.94 20.37
N PRO A 549 6.52 23.50 20.11
CA PRO A 549 6.05 24.67 20.85
C PRO A 549 5.98 24.38 22.35
N SER A 550 6.28 25.39 23.17
CA SER A 550 6.47 25.28 24.62
C SER A 550 5.25 24.75 25.38
N ASP A 551 4.06 24.80 24.77
CA ASP A 551 2.81 24.21 25.25
C ASP A 551 2.11 23.50 24.07
N PRO A 552 2.34 22.18 23.87
CA PRO A 552 1.77 21.45 22.74
C PRO A 552 0.26 21.23 22.99
N ALA A 553 -0.56 22.07 22.36
CA ALA A 553 -2.02 21.89 22.31
C ALA A 553 -2.40 20.50 21.75
N PRO A 554 -3.61 19.98 22.02
CA PRO A 554 -4.12 18.73 21.44
C PRO A 554 -4.04 18.66 19.90
N ASP A 555 -3.96 19.82 19.24
CA ASP A 555 -3.83 19.97 17.79
C ASP A 555 -2.45 19.57 17.24
N TYR A 556 -1.41 19.49 18.09
CA TYR A 556 -0.04 19.19 17.67
C TYR A 556 0.12 17.79 17.03
N SER A 557 -0.50 16.75 17.60
CA SER A 557 -0.48 15.40 17.02
C SER A 557 -1.29 15.30 15.73
N THR A 558 -2.36 16.10 15.64
CA THR A 558 -3.21 16.20 14.47
C THR A 558 -2.45 16.84 13.31
N GLU A 559 -1.70 17.91 13.59
CA GLU A 559 -0.88 18.59 12.58
C GLU A 559 0.24 17.71 12.02
N ILE A 560 0.98 16.98 12.87
CA ILE A 560 1.98 16.01 12.38
C ILE A 560 1.33 14.94 11.50
N SER A 561 0.15 14.46 11.88
CA SER A 561 -0.57 13.45 11.09
C SER A 561 -1.04 14.01 9.75
N ARG A 562 -1.50 15.27 9.73
CA ARG A 562 -1.89 16.00 8.52
C ARG A 562 -0.70 16.19 7.58
N LEU A 563 0.45 16.63 8.08
CA LEU A 563 1.66 16.82 7.29
C LEU A 563 2.21 15.49 6.74
N LYS A 564 2.14 14.40 7.52
CA LYS A 564 2.47 13.05 7.02
C LYS A 564 1.55 12.62 5.86
N GLY A 565 0.24 12.83 6.01
CA GLY A 565 -0.71 12.56 4.92
C GLY A 565 -0.42 13.38 3.67
N LYS A 566 -0.07 14.67 3.84
CA LYS A 566 0.36 15.53 2.73
C LYS A 566 1.65 15.03 2.07
N ALA A 567 2.64 14.58 2.84
CA ALA A 567 3.88 14.02 2.31
C ALA A 567 3.61 12.74 1.49
N ASP A 568 2.77 11.83 1.99
CA ASP A 568 2.36 10.63 1.27
C ASP A 568 1.67 10.98 -0.06
N GLN A 569 0.79 11.99 -0.07
CA GLN A 569 0.12 12.47 -1.29
C GLN A 569 1.10 13.04 -2.32
N LEU A 570 2.03 13.90 -1.88
CA LEU A 570 3.05 14.49 -2.75
C LEU A 570 3.98 13.43 -3.36
N GLU A 571 4.38 12.43 -2.57
CA GLU A 571 5.16 11.30 -3.06
C GLU A 571 4.40 10.50 -4.13
N ALA A 572 3.11 10.23 -3.91
CA ALA A 572 2.27 9.51 -4.86
C ALA A 572 2.09 10.29 -6.17
N GLN A 573 1.89 11.61 -6.10
CA GLN A 573 1.79 12.49 -7.27
C GLN A 573 3.10 12.52 -8.06
N LEU A 574 4.24 12.67 -7.38
CA LEU A 574 5.56 12.63 -8.00
C LEU A 574 5.83 11.30 -8.71
N ALA A 575 5.47 10.18 -8.06
CA ALA A 575 5.57 8.85 -8.67
C ALA A 575 4.67 8.68 -9.89
N GLN A 576 3.47 9.27 -9.88
CA GLN A 576 2.54 9.25 -11.02
C GLN A 576 3.04 10.06 -12.23
N LEU A 577 3.67 11.22 -12.00
CA LEU A 577 4.20 12.05 -13.07
C LEU A 577 5.38 11.38 -13.78
N HIS A 578 6.22 10.69 -13.00
CA HIS A 578 7.40 9.99 -13.49
C HIS A 578 7.14 8.49 -13.61
N GLN A 579 6.02 8.14 -14.23
CA GLN A 579 5.79 6.78 -14.71
C GLN A 579 6.86 6.46 -15.75
N THR A 580 8.00 5.95 -15.28
CA THR A 580 8.99 5.31 -16.14
C THR A 580 8.28 4.17 -16.87
N ASP A 581 8.65 3.94 -18.13
CA ASP A 581 8.14 2.80 -18.88
C ASP A 581 8.29 1.54 -18.01
N ALA A 582 7.16 0.94 -17.62
CA ALA A 582 7.08 -0.26 -16.77
C ALA A 582 7.92 -1.45 -17.32
N ASN A 583 8.41 -1.32 -18.56
CA ASN A 583 9.35 -2.20 -19.23
C ASN A 583 10.79 -2.16 -18.68
N GLN A 584 11.19 -1.19 -17.85
CA GLN A 584 12.52 -1.16 -17.22
C GLN A 584 12.63 -2.00 -15.93
N THR A 585 11.50 -2.34 -15.28
CA THR A 585 11.46 -3.38 -14.24
C THR A 585 11.53 -4.77 -14.87
N GLN A 586 12.65 -5.09 -15.53
CA GLN A 586 12.91 -6.47 -15.97
C GLN A 586 12.81 -7.41 -14.76
N SER A 587 12.09 -8.52 -14.94
CA SER A 587 12.02 -9.54 -13.91
C SER A 587 13.42 -10.09 -13.64
N VAL A 588 13.99 -9.72 -12.50
CA VAL A 588 15.37 -10.09 -12.16
C VAL A 588 15.49 -11.61 -12.08
N THR A 589 16.57 -12.11 -12.66
CA THR A 589 16.95 -13.53 -12.65
C THR A 589 18.24 -13.74 -11.88
N ILE A 590 18.40 -14.93 -11.31
CA ILE A 590 19.64 -15.34 -10.64
C ILE A 590 20.83 -15.26 -11.61
N ALA A 591 20.64 -15.65 -12.88
CA ALA A 591 21.69 -15.61 -13.89
C ALA A 591 22.21 -14.19 -14.19
N GLN A 592 21.32 -13.20 -14.24
CA GLN A 592 21.72 -11.80 -14.40
C GLN A 592 22.57 -11.33 -13.22
N VAL A 593 22.16 -11.67 -11.99
CA VAL A 593 22.93 -11.33 -10.77
C VAL A 593 24.27 -12.05 -10.77
N GLN A 594 24.27 -13.35 -11.08
CA GLN A 594 25.47 -14.19 -11.13
C GLN A 594 26.53 -13.64 -12.08
N ALA A 595 26.12 -13.16 -13.26
CA ALA A 595 27.00 -12.59 -14.27
C ALA A 595 27.73 -11.31 -13.80
N GLN A 596 27.27 -10.65 -12.74
CA GLN A 596 27.90 -9.46 -12.17
C GLN A 596 28.83 -9.76 -10.99
N ILE A 597 28.90 -11.01 -10.53
CA ILE A 597 29.75 -11.42 -9.40
C ILE A 597 31.19 -11.63 -9.90
N PRO A 598 32.21 -10.98 -9.30
CA PRO A 598 33.61 -11.24 -9.61
C PRO A 598 34.03 -12.71 -9.35
N GLU A 599 35.02 -13.20 -10.09
CA GLU A 599 35.55 -14.58 -9.96
C GLU A 599 36.06 -14.95 -8.55
N ASP A 600 36.61 -13.97 -7.84
CA ASP A 600 37.12 -14.09 -6.48
C ASP A 600 36.06 -13.74 -5.41
N ALA A 601 34.80 -13.55 -5.81
CA ALA A 601 33.73 -13.12 -4.93
C ALA A 601 32.59 -14.14 -4.80
N ALA A 602 31.87 -14.06 -3.68
CA ALA A 602 30.61 -14.76 -3.46
C ALA A 602 29.55 -13.81 -2.89
N LEU A 603 28.36 -13.82 -3.49
CA LEU A 603 27.15 -13.21 -2.93
C LEU A 603 26.58 -14.10 -1.85
N ILE A 604 26.36 -13.53 -0.67
CA ILE A 604 25.78 -14.18 0.51
C ILE A 604 24.49 -13.43 0.86
N GLU A 605 23.37 -13.99 0.45
CA GLU A 605 22.03 -13.42 0.60
C GLU A 605 21.32 -14.04 1.81
N TYR A 606 21.35 -13.34 2.94
CA TYR A 606 20.62 -13.76 4.15
C TYR A 606 19.14 -13.39 4.04
N VAL A 607 18.27 -14.23 4.60
CA VAL A 607 16.84 -14.00 4.66
C VAL A 607 16.28 -14.48 6.00
N LEU A 608 15.44 -13.66 6.63
CA LEU A 608 14.59 -14.10 7.74
C LEU A 608 13.27 -14.60 7.15
N TYR A 609 12.88 -15.83 7.48
CA TYR A 609 11.62 -16.40 7.01
C TYR A 609 10.87 -17.10 8.14
N ARG A 610 9.56 -17.23 7.98
CA ARG A 610 8.71 -17.95 8.92
C ARG A 610 8.27 -19.29 8.32
N PRO A 611 8.71 -20.43 8.88
CA PRO A 611 8.32 -21.72 8.32
C PRO A 611 6.81 -21.92 8.31
N PHE A 612 6.27 -22.27 7.15
CA PHE A 612 4.88 -22.68 6.96
C PHE A 612 4.75 -24.19 7.14
N GLU A 613 3.79 -24.61 7.98
CA GLU A 613 3.51 -26.02 8.27
C GLU A 613 2.21 -26.45 7.57
N PRO A 614 2.28 -27.10 6.40
CA PRO A 614 1.08 -27.43 5.62
C PRO A 614 0.16 -28.43 6.31
N GLN A 615 0.70 -29.28 7.18
CA GLN A 615 -0.07 -30.31 7.90
C GLN A 615 -0.80 -29.78 9.13
N SER A 616 -0.42 -28.59 9.61
CA SER A 616 -1.02 -28.00 10.78
C SER A 616 -2.39 -27.38 10.44
N VAL A 617 -3.39 -27.68 11.27
CA VAL A 617 -4.74 -27.11 11.12
C VAL A 617 -4.84 -25.78 11.87
N ILE A 618 -4.19 -25.67 13.03
CA ILE A 618 -4.18 -24.51 13.92
C ILE A 618 -2.72 -24.06 14.11
N ASN A 619 -2.42 -22.77 13.95
CA ASN A 619 -1.05 -22.22 13.98
C ASN A 619 -0.15 -22.80 12.88
N ARG A 620 -0.45 -22.46 11.62
CA ARG A 620 0.31 -22.91 10.43
C ARG A 620 1.71 -22.31 10.25
N TRP A 621 2.20 -21.55 11.23
CA TRP A 621 3.42 -20.77 11.12
C TRP A 621 4.31 -20.97 12.35
N ALA A 622 5.48 -21.58 12.15
CA ALA A 622 6.45 -21.86 13.19
C ALA A 622 7.22 -20.61 13.65
N GLU A 623 8.20 -20.80 14.55
CA GLU A 623 9.14 -19.75 14.96
C GLU A 623 9.99 -19.28 13.76
N PRO A 624 10.24 -17.96 13.60
CA PRO A 624 11.11 -17.45 12.53
C PRO A 624 12.53 -18.06 12.54
N ARG A 625 13.12 -18.19 11.36
CA ARG A 625 14.43 -18.79 11.13
C ARG A 625 15.25 -17.95 10.16
N TYR A 626 16.57 -17.97 10.32
CA TYR A 626 17.48 -17.42 9.33
C TYR A 626 17.85 -18.48 8.31
N ALA A 627 17.86 -18.11 7.04
CA ALA A 627 18.45 -18.89 5.97
C ALA A 627 19.41 -18.01 5.15
N VAL A 628 20.21 -18.65 4.32
CA VAL A 628 21.16 -17.99 3.45
C VAL A 628 21.21 -18.68 2.10
N TYR A 629 21.22 -17.89 1.03
CA TYR A 629 21.52 -18.32 -0.33
C TYR A 629 22.89 -17.79 -0.72
N ILE A 630 23.69 -18.63 -1.38
CA ILE A 630 25.08 -18.35 -1.72
C ILE A 630 25.23 -18.50 -3.23
N LEU A 631 25.83 -17.52 -3.87
CA LEU A 631 26.03 -17.49 -5.32
C LEU A 631 27.45 -17.03 -5.64
N THR A 632 28.19 -17.86 -6.38
CA THR A 632 29.52 -17.55 -6.94
C THR A 632 29.39 -17.21 -8.42
N ALA A 633 30.45 -16.66 -9.03
CA ALA A 633 30.47 -16.29 -10.46
C ALA A 633 30.12 -17.46 -11.40
N GLN A 634 30.39 -18.71 -11.01
CA GLN A 634 29.95 -19.92 -11.70
C GLN A 634 29.35 -20.94 -10.73
N GLY A 635 28.63 -21.92 -11.28
CA GLY A 635 28.04 -23.02 -10.53
C GLY A 635 26.59 -22.75 -10.11
N GLU A 636 25.97 -23.75 -9.51
CA GLU A 636 24.60 -23.65 -8.98
C GLU A 636 24.60 -22.92 -7.63
N SER A 637 23.53 -22.17 -7.34
CA SER A 637 23.36 -21.54 -6.04
C SER A 637 23.38 -22.57 -4.92
N GLN A 638 24.06 -22.27 -3.81
CA GLN A 638 24.03 -23.07 -2.58
C GLN A 638 23.10 -22.40 -1.55
N TRP A 639 22.68 -23.14 -0.53
CA TRP A 639 21.78 -22.62 0.50
C TRP A 639 21.93 -23.36 1.82
N LEU A 640 21.60 -22.67 2.92
CA LEU A 640 21.61 -23.24 4.26
C LEU A 640 20.45 -22.66 5.09
N ASP A 641 19.78 -23.50 5.88
CA ASP A 641 18.94 -23.05 7.01
C ASP A 641 19.86 -22.93 8.24
N LEU A 642 20.03 -21.71 8.75
CA LEU A 642 20.92 -21.38 9.85
C LEU A 642 20.28 -21.62 11.22
N GLY A 643 18.96 -21.84 11.27
CA GLY A 643 18.25 -22.16 12.49
C GLY A 643 17.37 -21.04 13.05
N PRO A 644 16.85 -21.23 14.28
CA PRO A 644 15.91 -20.30 14.92
C PRO A 644 16.48 -18.89 15.08
N ALA A 645 15.72 -17.90 14.62
CA ALA A 645 16.13 -16.50 14.67
C ALA A 645 16.31 -16.02 16.11
N SER A 646 15.49 -16.47 17.06
CA SER A 646 15.62 -16.03 18.45
C SER A 646 16.96 -16.40 19.09
N ALA A 647 17.55 -17.53 18.69
CA ALA A 647 18.86 -17.99 19.18
C ALA A 647 19.99 -17.11 18.62
N ILE A 648 19.98 -16.89 17.30
CA ILE A 648 20.96 -16.04 16.60
C ILE A 648 20.85 -14.59 17.10
N ASP A 649 19.63 -14.07 17.25
CA ASP A 649 19.36 -12.72 17.74
C ASP A 649 19.89 -12.47 19.16
N ARG A 650 19.80 -13.49 20.04
CA ARG A 650 20.41 -13.42 21.37
C ARG A 650 21.94 -13.34 21.29
N GLN A 651 22.56 -14.09 20.38
CA GLN A 651 24.00 -14.03 20.15
C GLN A 651 24.43 -12.68 19.58
N ILE A 652 23.71 -12.15 18.59
CA ILE A 652 23.94 -10.79 18.03
C ILE A 652 23.88 -9.73 19.14
N ARG A 653 22.85 -9.74 19.99
CA ARG A 653 22.74 -8.79 21.11
C ARG A 653 23.88 -8.93 22.13
N ARG A 654 24.38 -10.13 22.36
CA ARG A 654 25.51 -10.39 23.26
C ARG A 654 26.81 -9.89 22.64
N PHE A 655 27.03 -10.16 21.36
CA PHE A 655 28.19 -9.71 20.59
C PHE A 655 28.25 -8.19 20.48
N ASN A 656 27.19 -7.54 20.01
CA ASN A 656 27.15 -6.08 19.83
C ASN A 656 27.40 -5.33 21.14
N ARG A 657 26.82 -5.78 22.27
CA ARG A 657 27.11 -5.16 23.58
C ARG A 657 28.57 -5.29 24.01
N ARG A 658 29.27 -6.34 23.58
CA ARG A 658 30.66 -6.59 23.97
C ARG A 658 31.65 -5.89 23.05
N VAL A 659 31.43 -5.92 21.73
CA VAL A 659 32.34 -5.33 20.74
C VAL A 659 32.47 -3.81 20.89
N GLN A 660 31.45 -3.17 21.48
CA GLN A 660 31.39 -1.74 21.76
C GLN A 660 32.14 -1.30 23.02
N SER A 661 32.78 -2.21 23.76
CA SER A 661 33.49 -1.89 25.01
C SER A 661 34.94 -1.48 24.78
N THR A 662 35.35 -0.32 25.32
CA THR A 662 36.74 0.20 25.29
C THR A 662 37.66 -0.44 26.35
N ASN A 663 37.09 -0.97 27.43
CA ASN A 663 37.83 -1.38 28.64
C ASN A 663 38.20 -2.88 28.69
N ASP A 664 37.94 -3.64 27.62
CA ASP A 664 38.17 -5.08 27.62
C ASP A 664 39.44 -5.49 26.88
N ASN A 665 40.09 -6.53 27.40
CA ASN A 665 41.08 -7.30 26.66
C ASN A 665 40.40 -7.90 25.41
N PRO A 666 40.91 -7.69 24.17
CA PRO A 666 40.32 -8.22 22.93
C PRO A 666 39.98 -9.71 22.98
N TYR A 667 40.79 -10.52 23.69
CA TYR A 667 40.58 -11.96 23.84
C TYR A 667 39.29 -12.33 24.59
N ARG A 668 38.68 -11.41 25.36
CA ARG A 668 37.39 -11.65 26.03
C ARG A 668 36.21 -11.60 25.05
N ILE A 669 36.39 -10.97 23.89
CA ILE A 669 35.39 -10.90 22.83
C ILE A 669 35.38 -12.21 22.04
N PHE A 670 36.52 -12.90 21.92
CA PHE A 670 36.72 -14.03 21.02
C PHE A 670 35.69 -15.14 21.22
N PRO A 671 35.39 -15.64 22.44
CA PRO A 671 34.39 -16.68 22.59
C PRO A 671 32.99 -16.25 22.10
N ILE A 672 32.62 -14.99 22.32
CA ILE A 672 31.32 -14.46 21.90
C ILE A 672 31.28 -14.24 20.37
N ALA A 673 32.39 -13.77 19.80
CA ALA A 673 32.56 -13.61 18.36
C ALA A 673 32.58 -14.96 17.64
N GLN A 674 33.22 -15.98 18.23
CA GLN A 674 33.27 -17.36 17.74
C GLN A 674 31.89 -18.03 17.81
N ASP A 675 31.14 -17.84 18.91
CA ASP A 675 29.76 -18.33 19.03
C ASP A 675 28.89 -17.83 17.86
N LEU A 676 28.96 -16.53 17.59
CA LEU A 676 28.20 -15.91 16.50
C LEU A 676 28.76 -16.31 15.13
N HIS A 677 30.09 -16.33 14.95
CA HIS A 677 30.76 -16.79 13.73
C HIS A 677 30.29 -18.21 13.35
N GLN A 678 30.26 -19.12 14.32
CA GLN A 678 29.83 -20.51 14.13
C GLN A 678 28.37 -20.61 13.72
N ALA A 679 27.52 -19.67 14.15
CA ALA A 679 26.10 -19.66 13.82
C ALA A 679 25.80 -19.07 12.43
N VAL A 680 26.52 -18.02 12.01
CA VAL A 680 26.09 -17.21 10.84
C VAL A 680 27.03 -17.23 9.64
N ILE A 681 28.34 -17.48 9.82
CA ILE A 681 29.32 -17.38 8.72
C ILE A 681 30.15 -18.66 8.53
N ALA A 682 30.54 -19.37 9.59
CA ALA A 682 31.30 -20.61 9.45
C ALA A 682 30.60 -21.62 8.52
N PRO A 683 29.27 -21.88 8.64
CA PRO A 683 28.57 -22.77 7.74
C PRO A 683 28.61 -22.30 6.27
N VAL A 684 28.53 -20.99 6.04
CA VAL A 684 28.61 -20.37 4.71
C VAL A 684 29.99 -20.60 4.10
N LEU A 685 31.07 -20.35 4.85
CA LEU A 685 32.44 -20.51 4.36
C LEU A 685 32.75 -21.96 3.93
N THR A 686 32.11 -22.97 4.56
CA THR A 686 32.28 -24.38 4.12
C THR A 686 31.73 -24.67 2.73
N GLN A 687 30.86 -23.81 2.20
CA GLN A 687 30.28 -23.93 0.86
C GLN A 687 31.10 -23.18 -0.20
N LEU A 688 32.10 -22.38 0.21
CA LEU A 688 32.91 -21.56 -0.68
C LEU A 688 34.17 -22.32 -1.13
N GLY A 689 34.55 -22.13 -2.40
CA GLY A 689 35.83 -22.59 -2.92
C GLY A 689 37.01 -21.73 -2.42
N GLY A 690 38.23 -22.28 -2.41
CA GLY A 690 39.42 -21.59 -1.92
C GLY A 690 39.86 -20.36 -2.73
N SER A 691 39.27 -20.12 -3.91
CA SER A 691 39.49 -18.92 -4.73
C SER A 691 38.73 -17.69 -4.25
N VAL A 692 37.70 -17.86 -3.42
CA VAL A 692 36.89 -16.74 -2.93
C VAL A 692 37.66 -15.97 -1.86
N GLN A 693 37.84 -14.67 -2.09
CA GLN A 693 38.51 -13.72 -1.20
C GLN A 693 37.63 -12.51 -0.88
N HIS A 694 36.50 -12.33 -1.58
CA HIS A 694 35.58 -11.22 -1.40
C HIS A 694 34.16 -11.70 -1.07
N LEU A 695 33.64 -11.26 0.09
CA LEU A 695 32.29 -11.55 0.54
C LEU A 695 31.37 -10.36 0.26
N LEU A 696 30.42 -10.55 -0.67
CA LEU A 696 29.34 -9.62 -0.97
C LEU A 696 28.14 -9.98 -0.06
N LEU A 697 28.05 -9.34 1.09
CA LEU A 697 27.06 -9.66 2.11
C LEU A 697 25.78 -8.87 1.89
N SER A 698 24.64 -9.54 1.83
CA SER A 698 23.32 -8.93 1.89
C SER A 698 22.60 -9.43 3.14
N PRO A 699 22.80 -8.81 4.32
CA PRO A 699 22.16 -9.22 5.56
C PRO A 699 20.64 -8.97 5.53
N ASP A 700 19.91 -9.63 6.43
CA ASP A 700 18.49 -9.35 6.66
C ASP A 700 18.18 -9.28 8.16
N SER A 701 17.14 -8.53 8.50
CA SER A 701 16.74 -8.30 9.88
C SER A 701 17.93 -7.86 10.77
N ARG A 702 18.08 -8.39 11.99
CA ARG A 702 19.14 -8.04 12.95
C ARG A 702 20.57 -8.30 12.45
N LEU A 703 20.76 -9.14 11.42
CA LEU A 703 22.09 -9.35 10.83
C LEU A 703 22.63 -8.06 10.18
N ASN A 704 21.77 -7.10 9.83
CA ASN A 704 22.20 -5.78 9.36
C ASN A 704 23.03 -4.99 10.39
N LEU A 705 22.96 -5.37 11.67
CA LEU A 705 23.69 -4.69 12.76
C LEU A 705 24.95 -5.46 13.20
N VAL A 706 25.39 -6.45 12.43
CA VAL A 706 26.57 -7.27 12.75
C VAL A 706 27.78 -6.74 11.98
N PRO A 707 28.85 -6.30 12.67
CA PRO A 707 30.14 -6.06 12.01
C PRO A 707 30.82 -7.40 11.71
N PHE A 708 30.49 -8.02 10.57
CA PHE A 708 31.03 -9.34 10.17
C PHE A 708 32.56 -9.39 10.19
N ALA A 709 33.22 -8.27 9.89
CA ALA A 709 34.67 -8.10 9.98
C ALA A 709 35.27 -8.50 11.36
N ALA A 710 34.52 -8.29 12.44
CA ALA A 710 34.94 -8.58 13.82
C ALA A 710 34.51 -9.96 14.32
N LEU A 711 33.89 -10.79 13.49
CA LEU A 711 33.68 -12.20 13.81
C LEU A 711 35.03 -12.93 13.78
N VAL A 712 35.19 -13.92 14.66
CA VAL A 712 36.47 -14.61 14.89
C VAL A 712 36.30 -16.09 14.63
N ASP A 713 37.23 -16.69 13.90
CA ASP A 713 37.25 -18.12 13.61
C ASP A 713 37.84 -18.96 14.77
N ALA A 714 37.90 -20.28 14.59
CA ALA A 714 38.45 -21.19 15.59
C ALA A 714 39.97 -21.02 15.83
N ASN A 715 40.69 -20.36 14.91
CA ASN A 715 42.12 -20.04 15.01
C ASN A 715 42.37 -18.63 15.57
N GLU A 716 41.35 -18.01 16.15
CA GLU A 716 41.41 -16.67 16.71
C GLU A 716 41.78 -15.59 15.67
N GLN A 717 41.45 -15.82 14.39
CA GLN A 717 41.60 -14.82 13.33
C GLN A 717 40.27 -14.13 13.07
N TYR A 718 40.32 -12.80 12.93
CA TYR A 718 39.16 -12.04 12.50
C TYR A 718 38.84 -12.32 11.03
N LEU A 719 37.56 -12.34 10.69
CA LEU A 719 37.11 -12.61 9.32
C LEU A 719 37.73 -11.65 8.29
N ILE A 720 37.91 -10.38 8.67
CA ILE A 720 38.51 -9.35 7.81
C ILE A 720 39.96 -9.62 7.41
N GLN A 721 40.70 -10.42 8.19
CA GLN A 721 42.08 -10.79 7.84
C GLN A 721 42.11 -11.68 6.60
N ASN A 722 41.08 -12.51 6.42
CA ASN A 722 41.01 -13.49 5.35
C ASN A 722 40.16 -13.01 4.16
N TYR A 723 39.22 -12.10 4.37
CA TYR A 723 38.27 -11.69 3.33
C TYR A 723 38.09 -10.17 3.25
N GLN A 724 37.97 -9.66 2.02
CA GLN A 724 37.33 -8.38 1.76
C GLN A 724 35.82 -8.52 2.01
N ILE A 725 35.19 -7.52 2.61
CA ILE A 725 33.75 -7.54 2.93
C ILE A 725 33.08 -6.29 2.36
N THR A 726 31.98 -6.47 1.63
CA THR A 726 31.13 -5.39 1.14
C THR A 726 29.69 -5.68 1.51
N TYR A 727 28.99 -4.70 2.07
CA TYR A 727 27.58 -4.82 2.40
C TYR A 727 26.71 -4.30 1.25
N LEU A 728 25.68 -5.05 0.91
CA LEU A 728 24.65 -4.73 -0.06
C LEU A 728 23.29 -4.68 0.64
N THR A 729 22.30 -4.07 -0.01
CA THR A 729 20.89 -4.17 0.40
C THR A 729 20.28 -5.47 -0.10
N SER A 730 20.62 -5.83 -1.33
CA SER A 730 20.23 -7.08 -1.98
C SER A 730 21.27 -7.46 -3.04
N GLY A 731 21.26 -8.71 -3.53
CA GLY A 731 22.04 -9.10 -4.70
C GLY A 731 21.72 -8.30 -5.96
N ARG A 732 20.56 -7.63 -6.04
CA ARG A 732 20.20 -6.78 -7.17
C ARG A 732 21.04 -5.52 -7.28
N ASP A 733 21.67 -5.08 -6.19
CA ASP A 733 22.55 -3.91 -6.18
C ASP A 733 23.71 -4.08 -7.20
N LEU A 734 24.05 -5.32 -7.56
CA LEU A 734 25.04 -5.67 -8.59
C LEU A 734 24.59 -5.34 -10.03
N LEU A 735 23.28 -5.24 -10.28
CA LEU A 735 22.71 -5.01 -11.61
C LEU A 735 22.62 -3.53 -11.98
N GLN A 736 22.77 -2.63 -11.01
CA GLN A 736 22.65 -1.19 -11.28
C GLN A 736 23.84 -0.72 -12.12
N ASP A 737 23.57 -0.26 -13.34
CA ASP A 737 24.58 0.38 -14.19
C ASP A 737 24.85 1.80 -13.68
N ARG A 738 25.83 1.91 -12.78
CA ARG A 738 26.24 3.18 -12.16
C ARG A 738 27.30 3.93 -12.99
N SER A 739 27.40 3.58 -14.27
CA SER A 739 28.34 4.18 -15.21
C SER A 739 27.59 4.92 -16.31
N THR A 740 27.30 6.21 -16.09
CA THR A 740 27.37 7.26 -17.13
C THR A 740 27.18 8.67 -16.54
N THR A 741 28.29 9.42 -16.56
CA THR A 741 28.43 10.89 -16.73
C THR A 741 27.32 11.87 -16.28
N SER A 742 27.68 12.72 -15.31
CA SER A 742 27.36 14.16 -15.24
C SER A 742 28.64 14.93 -14.87
N GLN A 743 28.72 16.24 -15.17
CA GLN A 743 29.77 17.12 -14.63
C GLN A 743 29.64 17.10 -13.10
N ARG A 744 30.67 16.59 -12.42
CA ARG A 744 30.67 16.39 -10.96
C ARG A 744 31.21 17.63 -10.29
N GLU A 745 30.62 18.00 -9.16
CA GLU A 745 31.20 19.03 -8.31
C GLU A 745 32.39 18.47 -7.53
N ASN A 746 33.26 19.38 -7.09
CA ASN A 746 34.41 19.03 -6.27
C ASN A 746 33.96 18.32 -4.98
N PRO A 747 34.82 17.48 -4.36
CA PRO A 747 34.56 16.92 -3.04
C PRO A 747 34.11 18.00 -2.03
N LEU A 748 33.10 17.68 -1.23
CA LEU A 748 32.61 18.51 -0.14
C LEU A 748 33.01 17.87 1.19
N ILE A 749 33.68 18.64 2.05
CA ILE A 749 34.16 18.21 3.36
C ILE A 749 33.60 19.15 4.42
N LEU A 750 32.88 18.61 5.40
CA LEU A 750 32.46 19.33 6.60
C LEU A 750 33.24 18.78 7.81
N ALA A 751 33.83 19.68 8.59
CA ALA A 751 34.57 19.33 9.80
C ALA A 751 34.63 20.54 10.75
N ASP A 752 35.14 20.36 11.98
CA ASP A 752 35.35 21.47 12.94
C ASP A 752 34.09 22.30 13.19
N ILE A 753 32.96 21.62 13.34
CA ILE A 753 31.64 22.26 13.39
C ILE A 753 31.46 22.99 14.73
N ASN A 754 30.99 24.24 14.65
CA ASN A 754 30.60 25.00 15.83
C ASN A 754 29.13 24.73 16.21
N TYR A 755 28.92 23.87 17.21
CA TYR A 755 27.56 23.55 17.68
C TYR A 755 26.92 24.65 18.54
N ASP A 756 27.72 25.61 19.04
CA ASP A 756 27.33 26.72 19.93
C ASP A 756 27.47 28.10 19.22
N GLU A 757 27.21 29.21 19.91
CA GLU A 757 27.85 30.51 19.59
C GLU A 757 29.08 30.64 20.51
N PRO A 758 30.14 31.37 20.13
CA PRO A 758 31.36 31.47 20.91
C PRO A 758 31.10 31.93 22.36
N GLY A 759 31.30 31.01 23.33
CA GLY A 759 31.36 31.37 24.76
C GLY A 759 30.65 30.48 25.79
N ALA A 760 29.96 29.39 25.43
CA ALA A 760 29.18 28.62 26.40
C ALA A 760 29.82 27.25 26.76
N GLY A 761 30.40 27.16 27.96
CA GLY A 761 31.11 25.99 28.48
C GLY A 761 30.32 24.67 28.53
N ALA A 762 31.10 23.59 28.57
CA ALA A 762 30.67 22.18 28.51
C ALA A 762 29.89 21.73 29.76
N ALA A 763 28.79 21.00 29.55
CA ALA A 763 28.15 20.16 30.56
C ALA A 763 27.43 18.96 29.92
N SER A 764 27.41 17.87 30.68
CA SER A 764 27.08 16.49 30.30
C SER A 764 25.60 16.26 29.95
N ALA A 765 25.36 15.36 29.00
CA ALA A 765 24.04 14.93 28.54
C ALA A 765 23.20 14.31 29.68
N LEU A 766 22.11 14.97 30.04
CA LEU A 766 21.05 14.38 30.86
C LEU A 766 20.04 13.72 29.92
N ILE A 767 19.93 12.39 30.03
CA ILE A 767 18.90 11.59 29.35
C ILE A 767 17.56 11.86 30.06
N SER A 768 16.70 12.67 29.44
CA SER A 768 15.30 12.82 29.85
C SER A 768 14.53 11.53 29.59
N THR A 769 13.68 11.12 30.54
CA THR A 769 12.91 9.87 30.50
C THR A 769 11.52 10.04 29.85
N ASN A 770 11.23 11.19 29.21
CA ASN A 770 9.96 11.46 28.53
C ASN A 770 10.07 11.49 26.98
N ARG A 771 9.89 10.31 26.37
CA ARG A 771 9.06 9.92 25.20
C ARG A 771 8.96 10.73 23.87
N ARG A 772 9.94 11.53 23.41
CA ARG A 772 10.05 11.99 21.97
C ARG A 772 11.49 12.06 21.46
N SER A 773 11.70 12.04 20.15
CA SER A 773 13.05 12.17 19.56
C SER A 773 13.73 13.52 19.87
N GLY A 774 13.00 14.63 19.77
CA GLY A 774 13.52 15.96 20.10
C GLY A 774 13.95 16.11 21.56
N ASP A 775 13.22 15.48 22.49
CA ASP A 775 13.45 15.58 23.93
C ASP A 775 14.70 14.79 24.41
N ALA A 776 15.23 13.89 23.58
CA ALA A 776 16.36 13.02 23.91
C ALA A 776 17.74 13.67 23.65
N LEU A 777 17.78 14.75 22.86
CA LEU A 777 19.03 15.39 22.43
C LEU A 777 19.15 16.79 23.04
N THR A 778 19.96 16.93 24.10
CA THR A 778 20.03 18.18 24.88
C THR A 778 21.20 19.09 24.50
N ARG A 779 22.41 18.55 24.32
CA ARG A 779 23.60 19.33 23.91
C ARG A 779 24.74 18.41 23.48
N VAL A 780 25.57 18.85 22.53
CA VAL A 780 26.80 18.16 22.10
C VAL A 780 28.03 19.06 22.24
N ALA A 781 29.19 18.47 22.54
CA ALA A 781 30.44 19.20 22.68
C ALA A 781 31.23 19.25 21.36
N ALA A 782 32.12 20.24 21.21
CA ALA A 782 33.05 20.29 20.10
C ALA A 782 33.95 19.03 20.04
N LEU A 783 34.26 18.58 18.82
CA LEU A 783 35.11 17.42 18.56
C LEU A 783 36.52 17.87 18.18
N ALA A 784 37.48 17.65 19.08
CA ALA A 784 38.81 18.26 19.03
C ALA A 784 39.63 17.84 17.80
N ASN A 785 39.42 16.65 17.26
CA ASN A 785 40.23 16.11 16.15
C ASN A 785 39.62 16.35 14.76
N THR A 786 38.36 16.81 14.68
CA THR A 786 37.70 16.98 13.38
C THR A 786 38.34 18.06 12.51
N ALA A 787 38.85 19.15 13.10
CA ALA A 787 39.58 20.19 12.35
C ALA A 787 40.79 19.66 11.58
N ALA A 788 41.62 18.87 12.26
CA ALA A 788 42.77 18.25 11.63
C ALA A 788 42.37 17.12 10.66
N GLU A 789 41.24 16.43 10.88
CA GLU A 789 40.68 15.48 9.92
C GLU A 789 40.36 16.16 8.59
N GLY A 790 39.53 17.21 8.61
CA GLY A 790 39.12 17.94 7.41
C GLY A 790 40.29 18.57 6.66
N GLN A 791 41.24 19.17 7.38
CA GLN A 791 42.45 19.76 6.78
C GLN A 791 43.34 18.71 6.09
N LYS A 792 43.55 17.56 6.73
CA LYS A 792 44.36 16.47 6.13
C LYS A 792 43.69 15.88 4.90
N ILE A 793 42.37 15.70 4.91
CA ILE A 793 41.62 15.22 3.74
C ILE A 793 41.68 16.26 2.60
N GLN A 794 41.53 17.56 2.89
CA GLN A 794 41.68 18.61 1.88
C GLN A 794 43.09 18.65 1.27
N GLN A 795 44.15 18.37 2.05
CA GLN A 795 45.50 18.24 1.49
C GLN A 795 45.62 17.06 0.51
N LEU A 796 44.87 15.99 0.73
CA LEU A 796 44.79 14.85 -0.19
C LEU A 796 43.98 15.20 -1.45
N PHE A 797 42.93 16.01 -1.32
CA PHE A 797 42.07 16.46 -2.42
C PHE A 797 42.02 18.00 -2.48
N PRO A 798 43.01 18.67 -3.10
CA PRO A 798 43.13 20.14 -3.04
C PRO A 798 41.96 20.92 -3.65
N ALA A 799 41.18 20.29 -4.53
CA ALA A 799 39.97 20.88 -5.09
C ALA A 799 38.77 20.83 -4.14
N ALA A 800 38.88 20.11 -3.02
CA ALA A 800 37.78 19.91 -2.09
C ALA A 800 37.39 21.22 -1.38
N MET A 801 36.09 21.47 -1.35
CA MET A 801 35.48 22.54 -0.56
C MET A 801 35.43 22.09 0.90
N LEU A 802 36.18 22.78 1.76
CA LEU A 802 36.19 22.53 3.21
C LEU A 802 35.33 23.59 3.90
N LEU A 803 34.26 23.15 4.54
CA LEU A 803 33.38 23.96 5.37
C LEU A 803 33.65 23.66 6.84
N THR A 804 33.84 24.71 7.63
CA THR A 804 34.18 24.62 9.06
C THR A 804 33.39 25.62 9.90
N GLN A 805 33.34 25.39 11.21
CA GLN A 805 32.76 26.32 12.18
C GLN A 805 31.31 26.66 11.79
N ASP A 806 30.99 27.95 11.69
CA ASP A 806 29.65 28.46 11.41
C ASP A 806 29.20 28.24 9.94
N ASP A 807 30.13 27.91 9.04
CA ASP A 807 29.82 27.65 7.63
C ASP A 807 29.32 26.20 7.40
N ALA A 808 29.58 25.29 8.34
CA ALA A 808 29.17 23.89 8.27
C ALA A 808 27.69 23.68 8.67
N THR A 809 26.80 24.33 7.92
CA THR A 809 25.34 24.34 8.16
C THR A 809 24.60 23.28 7.35
N GLU A 810 23.36 22.97 7.74
CA GLU A 810 22.44 22.17 6.91
C GLU A 810 22.21 22.76 5.53
N ASN A 811 22.03 24.08 5.47
CA ASN A 811 21.79 24.80 4.22
C ASN A 811 22.96 24.66 3.26
N ALA A 812 24.20 24.65 3.76
CA ALA A 812 25.37 24.45 2.91
C ALA A 812 25.34 23.08 2.23
N ILE A 813 24.98 22.01 2.94
CA ILE A 813 24.83 20.67 2.36
C ILE A 813 23.67 20.66 1.34
N LYS A 814 22.53 21.26 1.70
CA LYS A 814 21.32 21.33 0.86
C LYS A 814 21.57 22.12 -0.44
N GLN A 815 22.56 23.01 -0.48
CA GLN A 815 22.90 23.88 -1.62
C GLN A 815 24.06 23.35 -2.50
N THR A 816 24.72 22.26 -2.14
CA THR A 816 25.81 21.65 -2.92
C THR A 816 25.33 20.34 -3.53
N PRO A 817 24.70 20.36 -4.72
CA PRO A 817 24.22 19.15 -5.35
C PRO A 817 25.39 18.32 -5.92
N ASN A 818 25.27 16.99 -5.83
CA ASN A 818 26.12 16.03 -6.53
C ASN A 818 27.65 16.17 -6.32
N PRO A 819 28.14 16.34 -5.08
CA PRO A 819 29.58 16.30 -4.81
C PRO A 819 30.12 14.92 -5.14
N GLU A 820 31.31 14.81 -5.75
CA GLU A 820 31.90 13.49 -6.04
C GLU A 820 32.12 12.67 -4.75
N ILE A 821 32.55 13.35 -3.68
CA ILE A 821 32.71 12.82 -2.33
C ILE A 821 32.03 13.77 -1.36
N LEU A 822 31.21 13.22 -0.46
CA LEU A 822 30.65 13.96 0.68
C LEU A 822 31.25 13.39 1.97
N HIS A 823 32.08 14.18 2.66
CA HIS A 823 32.62 13.83 3.97
C HIS A 823 32.02 14.72 5.05
N ILE A 824 31.47 14.12 6.11
CA ILE A 824 30.93 14.86 7.25
C ILE A 824 31.52 14.32 8.55
N ALA A 825 32.34 15.12 9.22
CA ALA A 825 32.93 14.83 10.52
C ALA A 825 32.17 15.57 11.63
N THR A 826 31.32 14.84 12.36
CA THR A 826 30.37 15.44 13.33
C THR A 826 29.81 14.42 14.33
N HIS A 827 28.95 14.86 15.25
CA HIS A 827 28.11 13.95 16.04
C HIS A 827 26.95 13.41 15.20
N GLY A 828 26.79 12.09 15.22
CA GLY A 828 25.61 11.39 14.72
C GLY A 828 24.82 10.81 15.88
N PHE A 829 23.54 10.55 15.65
CA PHE A 829 22.67 9.92 16.64
C PHE A 829 21.68 8.97 16.00
N PHE A 830 21.29 7.95 16.77
CA PHE A 830 20.09 7.17 16.52
C PHE A 830 19.30 6.98 17.82
N LEU A 831 18.03 7.38 17.81
CA LEU A 831 17.14 7.32 18.96
C LEU A 831 16.37 6.02 18.93
N ASN A 832 16.84 5.08 19.73
CA ASN A 832 16.16 3.81 19.96
C ASN A 832 15.05 4.00 21.02
N ILE A 833 13.98 4.68 20.63
CA ILE A 833 12.81 4.86 21.49
C ILE A 833 12.08 3.52 21.56
N PRO A 834 11.94 2.89 22.76
CA PRO A 834 11.13 1.70 22.89
C PRO A 834 9.72 2.06 22.45
N GLN A 835 9.18 1.36 21.46
CA GLN A 835 7.75 1.44 21.19
C GLN A 835 7.05 1.16 22.51
N ILE A 836 6.28 2.14 23.00
CA ILE A 836 5.48 1.95 24.19
C ILE A 836 4.50 0.83 23.82
N ALA A 837 4.79 -0.39 24.26
CA ALA A 837 3.77 -1.41 24.34
C ALA A 837 2.65 -0.77 25.17
N PRO A 838 1.40 -0.69 24.67
CA PRO A 838 0.34 0.04 25.33
C PRO A 838 0.30 -0.29 26.82
N THR A 839 0.20 0.79 27.60
CA THR A 839 0.24 0.80 29.06
C THR A 839 -0.75 -0.20 29.63
N ASP A 840 -0.29 -0.83 30.70
CA ASP A 840 -0.84 -1.97 31.45
C ASP A 840 -2.18 -1.69 32.14
N LEU A 841 -3.20 -1.21 31.40
CA LEU A 841 -4.59 -1.09 31.87
C LEU A 841 -5.62 -1.78 30.94
N SER A 842 -5.20 -2.25 29.77
CA SER A 842 -5.93 -3.22 28.94
C SER A 842 -5.39 -4.67 29.07
N ARG A 843 -4.47 -4.91 30.03
CA ARG A 843 -3.73 -6.16 30.21
C ARG A 843 -4.29 -7.14 31.24
N GLN A 844 -5.47 -6.87 31.81
CA GLN A 844 -6.24 -7.92 32.49
C GLN A 844 -7.26 -8.45 31.49
N PHE A 845 -6.98 -9.63 30.91
CA PHE A 845 -7.88 -10.64 30.30
C PHE A 845 -7.16 -11.53 29.25
N PHE A 846 -5.86 -11.34 29.03
CA PHE A 846 -5.06 -12.24 28.19
C PHE A 846 -4.47 -13.43 28.99
N SER A 847 -5.08 -14.60 28.85
CA SER A 847 -4.44 -15.91 29.06
C SER A 847 -4.88 -16.82 27.91
N ALA A 848 -4.04 -17.55 27.16
CA ALA A 848 -2.61 -17.81 27.22
C ALA A 848 -2.11 -18.19 25.80
N GLN A 849 -0.83 -17.92 25.53
CA GLN A 849 0.01 -18.48 24.46
C GLN A 849 -0.39 -18.21 23.00
N VAL A 850 0.11 -17.10 22.43
CA VAL A 850 1.22 -17.06 21.45
C VAL A 850 1.66 -15.60 21.37
N GLN A 851 2.92 -15.34 21.71
CA GLN A 851 3.56 -14.03 21.58
C GLN A 851 3.58 -13.61 20.11
N ARG A 852 2.73 -12.65 19.76
CA ARG A 852 2.96 -11.77 18.62
C ARG A 852 4.04 -10.77 19.02
N GLU A 853 5.31 -11.09 18.77
CA GLU A 853 6.27 -10.02 18.50
C GLU A 853 6.03 -9.56 17.05
N ARG A 854 4.96 -8.80 16.85
CA ARG A 854 4.75 -7.98 15.66
C ARG A 854 4.36 -6.59 16.16
N PRO A 855 5.15 -5.55 15.85
CA PRO A 855 4.94 -4.23 16.41
C PRO A 855 3.60 -3.67 15.91
N ALA A 856 2.75 -3.25 16.83
CA ALA A 856 1.64 -2.34 16.55
C ALA A 856 2.18 -0.89 16.49
N PRO A 857 1.80 -0.05 15.50
CA PRO A 857 1.91 1.40 15.61
C PRO A 857 0.77 1.96 16.45
N SER A 858 0.93 2.07 17.76
CA SER A 858 0.10 3.04 18.52
C SER A 858 0.88 4.26 18.99
N ASN A 859 2.07 4.49 18.41
CA ASN A 859 2.79 5.76 18.38
C ASN A 859 4.03 5.61 17.45
N ARG A 860 3.88 5.71 16.12
CA ARG A 860 5.00 5.60 15.16
C ARG A 860 5.41 6.96 14.61
N GLU A 861 6.36 7.57 15.29
CA GLU A 861 7.24 8.55 14.67
C GLU A 861 7.94 7.93 13.45
N ASN A 862 8.13 8.69 12.35
CA ASN A 862 8.80 8.18 11.16
C ASN A 862 10.22 7.72 11.54
N PRO A 863 10.64 6.47 11.25
CA PRO A 863 11.97 5.99 11.64
C PRO A 863 13.12 6.88 11.14
N LEU A 864 12.95 7.54 9.99
CA LEU A 864 13.95 8.48 9.43
C LEU A 864 14.10 9.77 10.24
N LEU A 865 13.14 10.11 11.10
CA LEU A 865 13.27 11.22 12.05
C LEU A 865 14.09 10.83 13.28
N ARG A 866 14.31 9.54 13.53
CA ARG A 866 15.03 9.08 14.72
C ARG A 866 16.53 8.97 14.52
N SER A 867 17.06 9.36 13.36
CA SER A 867 18.49 9.38 13.07
C SER A 867 18.86 10.67 12.37
N GLY A 868 20.02 11.23 12.70
CA GLY A 868 20.48 12.47 12.08
C GLY A 868 21.90 12.82 12.48
N LEU A 869 22.33 14.00 12.03
CA LEU A 869 23.63 14.60 12.29
C LEU A 869 23.45 15.96 12.97
N ALA A 870 24.32 16.27 13.93
CA ALA A 870 24.41 17.61 14.48
C ALA A 870 25.25 18.48 13.54
N LEU A 871 24.80 19.70 13.25
CA LEU A 871 25.53 20.66 12.42
C LEU A 871 25.66 22.01 13.16
N ALA A 872 26.19 23.02 12.48
CA ALA A 872 26.41 24.33 13.10
C ALA A 872 25.10 24.87 13.72
N GLY A 873 25.14 25.35 14.96
CA GLY A 873 23.96 25.87 15.68
C GLY A 873 23.08 24.84 16.40
N PHE A 874 23.43 23.55 16.39
CA PHE A 874 22.64 22.46 16.99
C PHE A 874 22.25 22.70 18.46
N ASN A 875 23.17 23.19 19.30
CA ASN A 875 22.93 23.32 20.75
C ASN A 875 21.91 24.42 21.08
N GLN A 876 21.71 25.38 20.17
CA GLN A 876 20.76 26.47 20.32
C GLN A 876 19.46 26.23 19.55
N ARG A 877 19.38 25.11 18.81
CA ARG A 877 18.30 24.82 17.86
C ARG A 877 18.10 25.94 16.84
N ARG A 878 19.20 26.54 16.38
CA ARG A 878 19.16 27.69 15.48
C ARG A 878 20.42 27.83 14.63
N SER A 879 20.24 27.74 13.32
CA SER A 879 21.28 27.88 12.29
C SER A 879 20.70 28.63 11.09
N GLY A 880 20.64 29.96 11.18
CA GLY A 880 19.91 30.77 10.20
C GLY A 880 18.40 30.49 10.24
N SER A 881 17.87 29.85 9.19
CA SER A 881 16.47 29.42 9.09
C SER A 881 16.22 27.95 9.44
N GLU A 882 17.27 27.22 9.84
CA GLU A 882 17.23 25.79 10.17
C GLU A 882 17.55 25.59 11.67
N ASP A 883 17.42 24.36 12.19
CA ASP A 883 17.55 24.02 13.62
C ASP A 883 18.92 23.39 13.99
N GLY A 884 19.80 23.18 13.00
CA GLY A 884 21.11 22.57 13.17
C GLY A 884 21.06 21.03 13.24
N VAL A 885 19.93 20.39 12.94
CA VAL A 885 19.72 18.93 12.94
C VAL A 885 19.45 18.44 11.53
N LEU A 886 20.43 17.80 10.89
CA LEU A 886 20.17 17.14 9.61
C LEU A 886 19.60 15.73 9.83
N THR A 887 18.29 15.58 9.73
CA THR A 887 17.61 14.28 9.92
C THR A 887 17.74 13.37 8.69
N ALA A 888 17.62 12.05 8.86
CA ALA A 888 17.61 11.13 7.72
C ALA A 888 16.41 11.36 6.79
N LEU A 889 15.30 11.92 7.29
CA LEU A 889 14.16 12.31 6.46
C LEU A 889 14.54 13.44 5.48
N GLU A 890 15.35 14.40 5.94
CA GLU A 890 15.87 15.48 5.10
C GLU A 890 16.98 15.00 4.16
N VAL A 891 17.88 14.13 4.65
CA VAL A 891 18.92 13.50 3.83
C VAL A 891 18.30 12.78 2.63
N ALA A 892 17.19 12.08 2.80
CA ALA A 892 16.47 11.40 1.72
C ALA A 892 15.91 12.35 0.64
N SER A 893 16.03 13.67 0.84
CA SER A 893 15.58 14.70 -0.11
C SER A 893 16.73 15.49 -0.74
N LEU A 894 17.98 15.17 -0.37
CA LEU A 894 19.19 15.74 -0.99
C LEU A 894 19.39 15.21 -2.41
N ASP A 895 20.08 16.00 -3.22
CA ASP A 895 20.56 15.58 -4.55
C ASP A 895 22.01 15.10 -4.44
N LEU A 896 22.18 13.80 -4.23
CA LEU A 896 23.48 13.11 -4.20
C LEU A 896 23.64 12.19 -5.42
N TYR A 897 22.88 12.43 -6.50
CA TYR A 897 22.96 11.61 -7.70
C TYR A 897 24.34 11.73 -8.35
N GLY A 898 25.06 10.61 -8.44
CA GLY A 898 26.42 10.58 -8.94
C GLY A 898 27.49 10.84 -7.87
N THR A 899 27.11 11.09 -6.61
CA THR A 899 28.04 11.06 -5.47
C THR A 899 28.58 9.65 -5.28
N LYS A 900 29.88 9.48 -5.53
CA LYS A 900 30.56 8.19 -5.54
C LYS A 900 30.71 7.61 -4.13
N LEU A 901 30.95 8.48 -3.15
CA LEU A 901 31.22 8.09 -1.78
C LEU A 901 30.69 9.13 -0.79
N THR A 902 29.85 8.69 0.14
CA THR A 902 29.50 9.47 1.35
C THR A 902 30.17 8.84 2.57
N VAL A 903 30.99 9.60 3.28
CA VAL A 903 31.61 9.18 4.54
C VAL A 903 30.99 9.96 5.68
N LEU A 904 30.33 9.24 6.59
CA LEU A 904 29.82 9.80 7.83
C LEU A 904 30.79 9.47 8.97
N SER A 905 31.76 10.36 9.20
CA SER A 905 32.70 10.33 10.32
C SER A 905 32.00 10.80 11.59
N ALA A 906 31.02 9.99 12.01
CA ALA A 906 30.05 10.32 13.04
C ALA A 906 29.51 9.04 13.70
N CYS A 907 29.04 9.16 14.94
CA CYS A 907 28.53 8.04 15.75
C CYS A 907 27.17 7.50 15.26
N GLU A 908 26.98 6.17 15.37
CA GLU A 908 25.69 5.48 15.20
C GLU A 908 24.97 5.72 13.87
N THR A 909 25.69 6.11 12.82
CA THR A 909 25.11 6.50 11.52
C THR A 909 24.62 5.34 10.66
N GLY A 910 25.10 4.13 10.93
CA GLY A 910 24.66 2.88 10.33
C GLY A 910 23.49 2.21 11.06
N LEU A 911 23.02 2.78 12.18
CA LEU A 911 21.88 2.29 12.94
C LEU A 911 20.55 2.86 12.42
N GLY A 912 19.46 2.19 12.75
CA GLY A 912 18.11 2.54 12.30
C GLY A 912 17.07 1.52 12.75
N GLU A 913 15.80 1.76 12.40
CA GLU A 913 14.76 0.74 12.55
C GLU A 913 14.98 -0.38 11.55
N ILE A 914 14.99 -1.63 12.02
CA ILE A 914 15.16 -2.79 11.16
C ILE A 914 13.80 -3.13 10.55
N ALA A 915 13.74 -3.16 9.23
CA ALA A 915 12.60 -3.69 8.49
C ALA A 915 13.05 -4.94 7.74
N ASN A 916 12.39 -6.07 8.01
CA ASN A 916 12.71 -7.33 7.35
C ASN A 916 12.51 -7.19 5.83
N GLY A 917 13.48 -7.63 5.05
CA GLY A 917 13.47 -7.48 3.61
C GLY A 917 13.75 -6.07 3.09
N GLU A 918 13.82 -5.02 3.91
CA GLU A 918 13.99 -3.62 3.46
C GLU A 918 15.21 -2.91 4.07
N GLY A 919 15.98 -3.63 4.90
CA GLY A 919 17.23 -3.14 5.48
C GLY A 919 17.02 -2.28 6.73
N VAL A 920 17.79 -1.19 6.83
CA VAL A 920 17.85 -0.33 8.02
C VAL A 920 17.30 1.06 7.69
N TYR A 921 16.17 1.42 8.27
CA TYR A 921 15.56 2.74 8.14
C TYR A 921 16.28 3.74 9.05
N GLY A 922 17.14 4.53 8.43
CA GLY A 922 17.95 5.59 9.04
C GLY A 922 18.79 6.28 7.96
N LEU A 923 19.93 6.88 8.35
CA LEU A 923 20.83 7.55 7.42
C LEU A 923 21.33 6.63 6.30
N ARG A 924 21.54 5.33 6.58
CA ARG A 924 21.91 4.32 5.57
C ARG A 924 20.94 4.26 4.40
N ARG A 925 19.63 4.20 4.68
CA ARG A 925 18.58 4.17 3.64
C ARG A 925 18.47 5.53 2.95
N ALA A 926 18.49 6.61 3.73
CA ALA A 926 18.34 7.97 3.22
C ALA A 926 19.41 8.35 2.19
N LEU A 927 20.66 7.97 2.43
CA LEU A 927 21.77 8.24 1.49
C LEU A 927 21.63 7.47 0.17
N VAL A 928 21.09 6.24 0.21
CA VAL A 928 20.80 5.47 -1.02
C VAL A 928 19.68 6.14 -1.81
N ILE A 929 18.60 6.57 -1.14
CA ILE A 929 17.49 7.30 -1.77
C ILE A 929 17.99 8.60 -2.42
N ALA A 930 18.87 9.34 -1.74
CA ALA A 930 19.45 10.58 -2.24
C ALA A 930 20.37 10.40 -3.47
N GLY A 931 20.79 9.16 -3.76
CA GLY A 931 21.60 8.83 -4.94
C GLY A 931 23.06 8.48 -4.67
N SER A 932 23.48 8.40 -3.40
CA SER A 932 24.87 8.05 -3.05
C SER A 932 25.19 6.60 -3.42
N GLU A 933 26.25 6.38 -4.19
CA GLU A 933 26.63 5.03 -4.63
C GLU A 933 27.22 4.15 -3.53
N SER A 934 27.98 4.74 -2.62
CA SER A 934 28.57 3.99 -1.52
C SER A 934 28.67 4.84 -0.27
N GLN A 935 28.54 4.18 0.88
CA GLN A 935 28.58 4.83 2.18
C GLN A 935 29.56 4.13 3.12
N VAL A 936 30.24 4.91 3.95
CA VAL A 936 30.97 4.44 5.13
C VAL A 936 30.31 5.02 6.36
N MET A 937 29.82 4.15 7.24
CA MET A 937 28.97 4.52 8.39
C MET A 937 29.33 3.70 9.63
N SER A 938 29.11 4.26 10.82
CA SER A 938 29.44 3.61 12.09
C SER A 938 28.25 2.90 12.72
N LEU A 939 28.49 1.74 13.35
CA LEU A 939 27.46 0.95 14.05
C LEU A 939 27.34 1.27 15.55
N TRP A 940 28.20 2.13 16.09
CA TRP A 940 28.19 2.55 17.50
C TRP A 940 28.93 3.89 17.69
N GLN A 941 29.01 4.34 18.95
CA GLN A 941 29.74 5.53 19.37
C GLN A 941 31.26 5.34 19.19
N VAL A 942 31.90 6.19 18.40
CA VAL A 942 33.30 6.07 18.00
C VAL A 942 34.22 7.01 18.77
N ASP A 943 35.50 6.64 18.87
CA ASP A 943 36.55 7.50 19.45
C ASP A 943 37.02 8.55 18.44
N ASP A 944 37.11 9.80 18.85
CA ASP A 944 37.43 10.95 17.98
C ASP A 944 38.84 10.85 17.36
N ALA A 945 39.86 10.50 18.17
CA ALA A 945 41.25 10.44 17.69
C ALA A 945 41.49 9.22 16.78
N ALA A 946 40.96 8.06 17.15
CA ALA A 946 41.03 6.85 16.33
C ALA A 946 40.29 7.03 14.99
N THR A 947 39.13 7.71 15.03
CA THR A 947 38.33 7.98 13.83
C THR A 947 39.07 8.91 12.87
N GLN A 948 39.68 9.99 13.35
CA GLN A 948 40.51 10.85 12.51
C GLN A 948 41.59 10.04 11.78
N GLN A 949 42.33 9.20 12.51
CA GLN A 949 43.40 8.40 11.92
C GLN A 949 42.84 7.45 10.85
N LEU A 950 41.77 6.74 11.17
CA LEU A 950 41.10 5.82 10.25
C LEU A 950 40.66 6.54 8.96
N MET A 951 40.02 7.70 9.06
CA MET A 951 39.51 8.44 7.91
C MET A 951 40.64 8.98 7.02
N VAL A 952 41.68 9.56 7.61
CA VAL A 952 42.83 10.08 6.86
C VAL A 952 43.57 8.96 6.12
N ASP A 953 43.79 7.83 6.78
CA ASP A 953 44.44 6.68 6.16
C ASP A 953 43.55 6.08 5.05
N TYR A 954 42.23 6.05 5.27
CA TYR A 954 41.26 5.58 4.28
C TYR A 954 41.32 6.42 3.00
N TYR A 955 41.25 7.75 3.12
CA TYR A 955 41.38 8.66 1.98
C TYR A 955 42.76 8.57 1.31
N THR A 956 43.81 8.28 2.08
CA THR A 956 45.16 8.04 1.53
C THR A 956 45.17 6.83 0.61
N LYS A 957 44.55 5.70 1.03
CA LYS A 957 44.42 4.49 0.21
C LYS A 957 43.54 4.73 -1.02
N LEU A 958 42.43 5.46 -0.86
CA LEU A 958 41.53 5.82 -1.96
C LEU A 958 42.26 6.64 -3.04
N LYS A 959 43.04 7.64 -2.63
CA LYS A 959 43.87 8.45 -3.54
C LYS A 959 44.92 7.62 -4.29
N ALA A 960 45.37 6.52 -3.69
CA ALA A 960 46.27 5.56 -4.34
C ALA A 960 45.56 4.62 -5.34
N GLY A 961 44.26 4.79 -5.59
CA GLY A 961 43.47 3.98 -6.53
C GLY A 961 42.96 2.66 -5.96
N ILE A 962 43.08 2.44 -4.65
CA ILE A 962 42.57 1.23 -4.00
C ILE A 962 41.04 1.32 -3.93
N GLY A 963 40.35 0.19 -4.19
CA GLY A 963 38.90 0.10 -4.15
C GLY A 963 38.31 0.47 -2.79
N ARG A 964 37.10 1.04 -2.75
CA ARG A 964 36.50 1.61 -1.54
C ARG A 964 36.37 0.63 -0.37
N SER A 965 36.03 -0.63 -0.61
CA SER A 965 35.97 -1.64 0.48
C SER A 965 37.36 -2.13 0.89
N GLU A 966 38.26 -2.34 -0.07
CA GLU A 966 39.62 -2.81 0.22
C GLU A 966 40.47 -1.75 0.92
N ALA A 967 40.29 -0.47 0.57
CA ALA A 967 40.94 0.66 1.24
C ALA A 967 40.58 0.69 2.73
N LEU A 968 39.30 0.53 3.07
CA LEU A 968 38.86 0.49 4.47
C LEU A 968 39.41 -0.75 5.18
N ARG A 969 39.39 -1.91 4.51
CA ARG A 969 39.96 -3.15 5.04
C ARG A 969 41.44 -3.01 5.40
N GLN A 970 42.26 -2.42 4.52
CA GLN A 970 43.69 -2.25 4.79
C GLN A 970 43.93 -1.38 6.02
N VAL A 971 43.18 -0.29 6.17
CA VAL A 971 43.27 0.56 7.37
C VAL A 971 42.83 -0.21 8.62
N GLN A 972 41.76 -1.00 8.55
CA GLN A 972 41.33 -1.83 9.66
C GLN A 972 42.40 -2.87 10.06
N LEU A 973 43.09 -3.47 9.10
CA LEU A 973 44.21 -4.39 9.35
C LEU A 973 45.42 -3.67 9.99
N GLU A 974 45.73 -2.45 9.54
CA GLU A 974 46.77 -1.60 10.14
C GLU A 974 46.44 -1.26 11.60
N LEU A 975 45.17 -0.95 11.91
CA LEU A 975 44.70 -0.69 13.27
C LEU A 975 44.72 -1.95 14.15
N ILE A 976 44.36 -3.12 13.61
CA ILE A 976 44.48 -4.42 14.29
C ILE A 976 45.93 -4.68 14.71
N ALA A 977 46.90 -4.34 13.86
CA ALA A 977 48.32 -4.50 14.12
C ALA A 977 48.89 -3.43 15.10
N SER A 978 48.16 -2.35 15.37
CA SER A 978 48.61 -1.26 16.23
C SER A 978 48.48 -1.59 17.73
N GLU A 979 49.37 -1.04 18.56
CA GLU A 979 49.29 -1.26 20.02
C GLU A 979 48.07 -0.58 20.66
N ASN A 980 47.71 0.62 20.18
CA ASN A 980 46.68 1.46 20.80
C ASN A 980 45.25 1.16 20.32
N TYR A 981 45.09 0.64 19.10
CA TYR A 981 43.78 0.49 18.46
C TYR A 981 43.43 -0.96 18.06
N ARG A 982 44.16 -1.96 18.54
CA ARG A 982 43.89 -3.40 18.24
C ARG A 982 42.48 -3.88 18.60
N THR A 983 41.83 -3.25 19.58
CA THR A 983 40.49 -3.65 20.04
C THR A 983 39.45 -3.36 18.95
N PRO A 984 38.54 -4.31 18.63
CA PRO A 984 37.48 -4.14 17.62
C PRO A 984 36.66 -2.86 17.75
N TYR A 985 36.53 -2.32 18.96
CA TYR A 985 35.88 -1.03 19.21
C TYR A 985 36.36 0.08 18.25
N TYR A 986 37.67 0.17 17.98
CA TYR A 986 38.26 1.27 17.20
C TYR A 986 38.18 1.08 15.69
N TRP A 987 38.24 -0.17 15.20
CA TRP A 987 38.35 -0.43 13.76
C TRP A 987 37.09 -1.07 13.17
N ALA A 988 36.31 -1.82 13.93
CA ALA A 988 35.14 -2.55 13.42
C ALA A 988 33.85 -1.72 13.39
N ALA A 989 33.88 -0.49 13.91
CA ALA A 989 32.71 0.38 13.98
C ALA A 989 32.18 0.74 12.61
N PHE A 990 33.09 1.00 11.65
CA PHE A 990 32.75 1.46 10.31
C PHE A 990 32.55 0.30 9.35
N ILE A 991 31.42 0.30 8.64
CA ILE A 991 31.09 -0.66 7.59
C ILE A 991 30.99 0.01 6.22
N PRO A 992 31.53 -0.60 5.15
CA PRO A 992 31.33 -0.12 3.79
C PRO A 992 30.05 -0.72 3.18
N SER A 993 29.16 0.12 2.66
CA SER A 993 27.91 -0.30 2.01
C SER A 993 27.85 0.24 0.58
N GLY A 994 27.41 -0.59 -0.38
CA GLY A 994 27.26 -0.21 -1.79
C GLY A 994 28.46 -0.54 -2.68
N ASN A 995 28.76 0.33 -3.65
CA ASN A 995 29.78 0.05 -4.67
C ASN A 995 31.20 0.04 -4.08
N TRP A 996 31.88 -1.11 -4.18
CA TRP A 996 33.19 -1.38 -3.56
C TRP A 996 34.40 -1.03 -4.44
N ARG A 997 34.17 -0.69 -5.72
CA ARG A 997 35.23 -0.44 -6.71
C ARG A 997 35.96 0.88 -6.41
N SER A 998 37.02 1.18 -7.16
CA SER A 998 37.77 2.44 -7.03
C SER A 998 36.88 3.66 -7.26
N LEU A 999 37.28 4.82 -6.73
CA LEU A 999 36.57 6.10 -6.89
C LEU A 999 36.38 6.47 -8.37
#